data_AF-A0A3D1JUX9-F1
#
_entry.id   AF-A0A3D1JUX9-F1
#
_cell.length_a   1.000
_cell.length_b   1.000
_cell.length_c   1.000
_cell.angle_alpha   90.00
_cell.angle_beta   90.00
_cell.angle_gamma   90.00
#
_symmetry.space_group_name_H-M   'P 1'
#
loop_
_entity.id
_entity.type
_entity.pdbx_description
1 polymer ?
#
loop_
_entity_poly.entity_id
_entity_poly.type
_entity_poly.pdbx_seq_one_letter_code
_entity_poly.pdbx_strand_id
1 'polypeptide(L)'
;MVLAGGYMNRKRISAFFTIVMVLAVILSLSACDVQGLKKLDAPVVTVSETGLASWEAVEGAVGYKYKINNGFEKETAETSVQLQHNETIVVKAIGDGEKYSNSDYSIGKKYVAASSEKKTLPAPVVSVSEDGVATWNAVEGASGYAYQIDDGAEIRTNETSVTLQNGQSVRVKAVGDGKEYSDSAYSSVVKYIEGQVSCSHVDSDDDGRCDNCDLVIAVYLDLFAVNDLHGKIFDTSDQPGVDELTTYLKGYAANGNSVVLSSGDMWQGSSESNLTKGNMMTEWMNELNFVSMTLGNHEFDWGEEKISDNLALADFPFLAINVRKRSTGEIADYCQPSVTVERGGVKIGIIGAIGNCYSSISASQVEDVYFITGSSLTNLVKAEAQKLRSEGADVVIYSWHDSYRNNEYDSTLSSYVDVVFEGHTHMSYVYKDGSGIYHLQDGAENDGISHAKVKIDCLTNKNSVVKAEIVPNSVYKTYAQDPIVNKLKTKYSEQIAMASRVVGYNDEQRDRNELRQTVAQKYIEKGLEKWGANYDIVLGGGYMSVRSPGYLAAGEVTYSMIMSIMPFDNRLVLCTVSGSKLLSQFINTENQNYFVAYSSYGDSVKNSVDASKTYYIVTDTYSSDYAPNALTVVDYYDADVFARDLLAEFIEEGGYGSAPTDDYVLTTIPEALTIGGNLANNATSEYAYYVEGTVKSVASSTYGNLYIEDEDGNVLYVYGVYDASGTRYDGLSDKPEVGDKVVLKGKITNYYNAETGTNIIELKNAIIVKLGD
;
A
#
# COMPACT_ATOMS: atom_id res chain seq x y z
N MET A 1 -5.82 58.06 57.79
CA MET A 1 -6.52 58.44 59.02
C MET A 1 -6.58 57.19 59.90
N VAL A 2 -6.04 57.28 61.14
CA VAL A 2 -6.32 56.44 62.34
C VAL A 2 -6.02 54.93 62.20
N LEU A 3 -4.89 54.42 62.70
CA LEU A 3 -4.54 54.03 64.10
C LEU A 3 -5.31 52.84 64.69
N ALA A 4 -4.51 51.90 65.22
CA ALA A 4 -4.80 50.84 66.20
C ALA A 4 -5.68 49.68 65.70
N GLY A 5 -5.34 48.42 65.91
CA GLY A 5 -4.46 47.80 66.90
C GLY A 5 -5.25 46.67 67.56
N GLY A 6 -4.75 45.43 67.57
CA GLY A 6 -5.43 44.36 68.30
C GLY A 6 -5.04 42.93 67.94
N TYR A 7 -3.96 42.44 68.55
CA TYR A 7 -3.77 41.08 69.07
C TYR A 7 -4.14 39.85 68.20
N MET A 8 -3.12 39.06 67.76
CA MET A 8 -2.80 37.77 68.39
C MET A 8 -1.67 36.95 67.71
N ASN A 9 -0.94 36.26 68.61
CA ASN A 9 -0.27 34.96 68.51
C ASN A 9 1.22 34.83 68.10
N ARG A 10 2.03 34.44 69.11
CA ARG A 10 3.48 34.21 69.10
C ARG A 10 3.91 32.89 68.41
N LYS A 11 3.30 32.54 67.27
CA LYS A 11 3.85 31.53 66.32
C LYS A 11 4.28 32.14 64.97
N ARG A 12 4.31 33.47 64.86
CA ARG A 12 4.76 34.21 63.66
C ARG A 12 6.04 35.05 63.85
N ILE A 13 6.78 34.87 64.96
CA ILE A 13 8.01 35.64 65.22
C ILE A 13 9.27 34.96 64.64
N SER A 14 9.22 33.66 64.34
CA SER A 14 10.29 33.00 63.55
C SER A 14 10.13 33.18 62.03
N ALA A 15 8.96 33.62 61.56
CA ALA A 15 8.72 33.88 60.14
C ALA A 15 9.00 35.36 59.76
N PHE A 16 9.06 36.27 60.73
CA PHE A 16 9.25 37.70 60.44
C PHE A 16 10.73 38.08 60.26
N PHE A 17 11.68 37.34 60.86
CA PHE A 17 13.11 37.56 60.60
C PHE A 17 13.60 36.92 59.30
N THR A 18 12.95 35.85 58.82
CA THR A 18 13.26 35.28 57.50
C THR A 18 12.64 36.12 56.37
N ILE A 19 11.45 36.72 56.59
CA ILE A 19 10.77 37.53 55.56
C ILE A 19 11.42 38.92 55.39
N VAL A 20 12.05 39.51 56.42
CA VAL A 20 12.73 40.81 56.28
C VAL A 20 14.13 40.68 55.66
N MET A 21 14.82 39.53 55.79
CA MET A 21 16.03 39.25 54.98
C MET A 21 15.69 38.84 53.54
N VAL A 22 14.54 38.20 53.30
CA VAL A 22 14.10 37.86 51.94
C VAL A 22 13.55 39.08 51.19
N LEU A 23 12.93 40.07 51.85
CA LEU A 23 12.51 41.31 51.18
C LEU A 23 13.66 42.32 50.93
N ALA A 24 14.77 42.27 51.67
CA ALA A 24 15.95 43.08 51.33
C ALA A 24 16.78 42.49 50.18
N VAL A 25 16.65 41.18 49.92
CA VAL A 25 17.21 40.52 48.72
C VAL A 25 16.25 40.61 47.52
N ILE A 26 14.94 40.75 47.75
CA ILE A 26 13.92 40.91 46.70
C ILE A 26 13.70 42.39 46.29
N LEU A 27 14.18 43.37 47.06
CA LEU A 27 14.16 44.80 46.67
C LEU A 27 15.51 45.33 46.12
N SER A 28 16.48 44.45 45.87
CA SER A 28 17.66 44.74 45.04
C SER A 28 17.80 43.84 43.80
N LEU A 29 16.77 43.04 43.51
CA LEU A 29 16.68 42.19 42.32
C LEU A 29 15.26 42.29 41.75
N SER A 30 14.93 43.46 41.21
CA SER A 30 13.76 43.67 40.37
C SER A 30 14.08 44.80 39.38
N ALA A 31 15.07 44.52 38.53
CA ALA A 31 15.22 45.07 37.18
C ALA A 31 16.43 44.39 36.52
N CYS A 32 16.37 43.07 36.35
CA CYS A 32 17.10 42.44 35.27
C CYS A 32 16.22 41.31 34.76
N ASP A 33 15.46 41.65 33.71
CA ASP A 33 14.79 40.72 32.82
C ASP A 33 15.74 39.56 32.49
N VAL A 34 15.38 38.33 32.88
CA VAL A 34 15.76 37.17 32.07
C VAL A 34 14.60 36.95 31.11
N GLN A 35 14.47 37.86 30.15
CA GLN A 35 13.76 37.59 28.91
C GLN A 35 14.54 36.49 28.21
N GLY A 36 13.90 35.34 27.92
CA GLY A 36 14.46 34.42 26.94
C GLY A 36 14.72 35.17 25.64
N LEU A 37 15.86 34.91 24.99
CA LEU A 37 16.24 35.56 23.73
C LEU A 37 15.08 35.46 22.72
N LYS A 38 14.63 36.59 22.18
CA LYS A 38 13.62 36.59 21.12
C LYS A 38 14.23 35.99 19.85
N LYS A 39 13.70 34.87 19.36
CA LYS A 39 14.15 34.27 18.10
C LYS A 39 13.85 35.21 16.93
N LEU A 40 14.84 35.45 16.08
CA LEU A 40 14.67 36.27 14.87
C LEU A 40 13.86 35.51 13.81
N ASP A 41 13.10 36.25 13.01
CA ASP A 41 12.39 35.71 11.85
C ASP A 41 13.39 35.29 10.76
N ALA A 42 13.07 34.21 10.05
CA ALA A 42 13.90 33.76 8.93
C ALA A 42 13.84 34.79 7.79
N PRO A 43 14.98 35.20 7.19
CA PRO A 43 14.98 36.11 6.05
C PRO A 43 14.14 35.58 4.90
N VAL A 44 13.33 36.43 4.27
CA VAL A 44 12.61 36.08 3.04
C VAL A 44 13.51 36.41 1.84
N VAL A 45 14.02 35.36 1.18
CA VAL A 45 14.92 35.52 0.03
C VAL A 45 14.12 35.61 -1.27
N THR A 46 14.45 36.61 -2.07
CA THR A 46 14.06 36.75 -3.47
C THR A 46 15.28 36.61 -4.36
N VAL A 47 15.12 36.13 -5.60
CA VAL A 47 16.23 36.00 -6.56
C VAL A 47 15.79 36.70 -7.85
N SER A 48 16.58 37.67 -8.31
CA SER A 48 16.30 38.39 -9.56
C SER A 48 16.59 37.52 -10.79
N GLU A 49 16.13 37.97 -11.96
CA GLU A 49 16.44 37.36 -13.27
C GLU A 49 17.94 37.35 -13.59
N THR A 50 18.73 38.22 -12.94
CA THR A 50 20.19 38.28 -13.09
C THR A 50 20.92 37.42 -12.05
N GLY A 51 20.19 36.68 -11.21
CA GLY A 51 20.77 35.82 -10.16
C GLY A 51 21.16 36.55 -8.87
N LEU A 52 20.71 37.80 -8.66
CA LEU A 52 20.96 38.50 -7.41
C LEU A 52 19.95 38.01 -6.37
N ALA A 53 20.40 37.22 -5.40
CA ALA A 53 19.60 36.85 -4.25
C ALA A 53 19.62 37.99 -3.22
N SER A 54 18.44 38.46 -2.78
CA SER A 54 18.31 39.56 -1.82
C SER A 54 17.21 39.30 -0.80
N TRP A 55 17.39 39.82 0.41
CA TRP A 55 16.42 39.76 1.50
C TRP A 55 16.32 41.13 2.19
N GLU A 56 15.22 41.35 2.92
CA GLU A 56 15.08 42.54 3.77
C GLU A 56 15.85 42.37 5.07
N ALA A 57 16.27 43.49 5.66
CA ALA A 57 16.96 43.47 6.94
C ALA A 57 16.01 43.02 8.06
N VAL A 58 16.39 41.97 8.80
CA VAL A 58 15.64 41.47 9.95
C VAL A 58 15.96 42.32 11.19
N GLU A 59 14.94 42.89 11.81
CA GLU A 59 15.09 43.74 13.00
C GLU A 59 15.72 42.97 14.18
N GLY A 60 16.85 43.46 14.70
CA GLY A 60 17.60 42.81 15.76
C GLY A 60 18.71 41.86 15.27
N ALA A 61 18.87 41.69 13.95
CA ALA A 61 19.98 40.95 13.39
C ALA A 61 21.29 41.77 13.39
N VAL A 62 22.40 41.16 13.80
CA VAL A 62 23.76 41.72 13.73
C VAL A 62 24.51 41.32 12.47
N GLY A 63 23.94 40.43 11.66
CA GLY A 63 24.49 39.96 10.39
C GLY A 63 23.71 38.76 9.85
N TYR A 64 24.22 38.15 8.78
CA TYR A 64 23.60 36.99 8.14
C TYR A 64 24.63 35.90 7.88
N LYS A 65 24.14 34.66 7.86
CA LYS A 65 24.91 33.54 7.32
C LYS A 65 24.16 32.90 6.18
N TYR A 66 24.87 32.53 5.13
CA TYR A 66 24.28 31.89 3.97
C TYR A 66 25.08 30.67 3.53
N LYS A 67 24.40 29.77 2.82
CA LYS A 67 25.01 28.62 2.14
C LYS A 67 24.58 28.63 0.68
N ILE A 68 25.52 28.33 -0.22
CA ILE A 68 25.26 28.08 -1.63
C ILE A 68 25.44 26.58 -1.88
N ASN A 69 24.48 25.91 -2.51
CA ASN A 69 24.52 24.48 -2.86
C ASN A 69 24.94 23.57 -1.69
N ASN A 70 24.42 23.83 -0.49
CA ASN A 70 24.78 23.10 0.74
C ASN A 70 26.29 23.13 1.08
N GLY A 71 27.05 24.09 0.53
CA GLY A 71 28.46 24.31 0.85
C GLY A 71 28.67 24.93 2.24
N PHE A 72 29.91 25.35 2.49
CA PHE A 72 30.29 25.96 3.77
C PHE A 72 29.49 27.23 4.07
N GLU A 73 29.14 27.37 5.36
CA GLU A 73 28.46 28.54 5.90
C GLU A 73 29.37 29.77 5.79
N LYS A 74 28.89 30.83 5.13
CA LYS A 74 29.60 32.10 4.96
C LYS A 74 28.86 33.21 5.69
N GLU A 75 29.58 34.10 6.33
CA GLU A 75 29.01 35.28 7.02
C GLU A 75 29.01 36.49 6.09
N THR A 76 27.98 37.32 6.19
CA THR A 76 27.87 38.59 5.46
C THR A 76 27.09 39.62 6.27
N ALA A 77 27.48 40.89 6.13
CA ALA A 77 26.70 42.03 6.64
C ALA A 77 25.73 42.58 5.57
N GLU A 78 25.95 42.21 4.31
CA GLU A 78 25.09 42.60 3.19
C GLU A 78 23.81 41.77 3.16
N THR A 79 22.73 42.36 2.64
CA THR A 79 21.45 41.65 2.47
C THR A 79 21.26 41.08 1.06
N SER A 80 22.36 40.83 0.35
CA SER A 80 22.34 40.19 -0.97
C SER A 80 23.59 39.39 -1.28
N VAL A 81 23.43 38.37 -2.14
CA VAL A 81 24.50 37.49 -2.64
C VAL A 81 24.22 37.17 -4.11
N GLN A 82 25.23 37.29 -4.97
CA GLN A 82 25.13 36.93 -6.38
C GLN A 82 25.26 35.41 -6.58
N LEU A 83 24.29 34.80 -7.25
CA LEU A 83 24.26 33.38 -7.60
C LEU A 83 24.67 33.15 -9.05
N GLN A 84 25.25 31.98 -9.31
CA GLN A 84 25.49 31.40 -10.63
C GLN A 84 24.31 30.49 -11.04
N HIS A 85 24.21 30.18 -12.33
CA HIS A 85 23.15 29.30 -12.84
C HIS A 85 23.15 27.95 -12.08
N ASN A 86 21.96 27.51 -11.68
CA ASN A 86 21.69 26.34 -10.86
C ASN A 86 22.17 26.40 -9.40
N GLU A 87 22.63 27.55 -8.91
CA GLU A 87 22.95 27.69 -7.48
C GLU A 87 21.69 27.92 -6.63
N THR A 88 21.62 27.25 -5.49
CA THR A 88 20.57 27.43 -4.47
C THR A 88 21.15 28.11 -3.24
N ILE A 89 20.46 29.11 -2.72
CA ILE A 89 20.84 29.81 -1.48
C ILE A 89 19.82 29.62 -0.37
N VAL A 90 20.33 29.47 0.86
CA VAL A 90 19.59 29.64 2.12
C VAL A 90 20.30 30.66 2.98
N VAL A 91 19.55 31.47 3.73
CA VAL A 91 20.08 32.56 4.57
C VAL A 91 19.44 32.52 5.95
N LYS A 92 20.22 32.69 7.02
CA LYS A 92 19.71 32.91 8.39
C LYS A 92 20.23 34.24 8.94
N ALA A 93 19.43 34.91 9.76
CA ALA A 93 19.79 36.10 10.52
C ALA A 93 20.54 35.71 11.81
N ILE A 94 21.59 36.46 12.15
CA ILE A 94 22.40 36.28 13.34
C ILE A 94 21.89 37.23 14.43
N GLY A 95 21.50 36.70 15.59
CA GLY A 95 21.13 37.51 16.75
C GLY A 95 22.34 38.00 17.54
N ASP A 96 22.16 39.04 18.35
CA ASP A 96 23.21 39.60 19.21
C ASP A 96 23.61 38.68 20.38
N GLY A 97 22.83 37.62 20.66
CA GLY A 97 23.07 36.69 21.75
C GLY A 97 22.75 37.25 23.15
N GLU A 98 22.33 38.51 23.24
CA GLU A 98 21.94 39.18 24.50
C GLU A 98 20.42 39.40 24.57
N LYS A 99 19.81 39.81 23.46
CA LYS A 99 18.37 40.06 23.31
C LYS A 99 17.74 39.15 22.25
N TYR A 100 18.49 38.77 21.22
CA TYR A 100 18.01 37.99 20.09
C TYR A 100 18.82 36.71 19.86
N SER A 101 18.13 35.61 19.53
CA SER A 101 18.75 34.37 19.05
C SER A 101 18.63 34.25 17.53
N ASN A 102 19.51 33.45 16.92
CA ASN A 102 19.54 33.28 15.46
C ASN A 102 18.20 32.79 14.91
N SER A 103 17.87 33.22 13.70
CA SER A 103 16.72 32.68 12.98
C SER A 103 16.98 31.25 12.48
N ASP A 104 15.92 30.57 12.07
CA ASP A 104 16.05 29.43 11.15
C ASP A 104 16.56 29.90 9.78
N TYR A 105 17.00 28.97 8.95
CA TYR A 105 17.33 29.25 7.56
C TYR A 105 16.06 29.58 6.75
N SER A 106 16.19 30.50 5.80
CA SER A 106 15.17 30.80 4.80
C SER A 106 14.82 29.55 3.98
N ILE A 107 13.63 29.53 3.39
CA ILE A 107 13.30 28.59 2.31
C ILE A 107 14.34 28.77 1.20
N GLY A 108 14.87 27.65 0.68
CA GLY A 108 15.87 27.65 -0.38
C GLY A 108 15.35 28.30 -1.66
N LYS A 109 16.15 29.18 -2.25
CA LYS A 109 15.85 29.78 -3.57
C LYS A 109 16.96 29.44 -4.56
N LYS A 110 16.57 28.85 -5.68
CA LYS A 110 17.47 28.48 -6.77
C LYS A 110 17.46 29.56 -7.84
N TYR A 111 18.65 30.00 -8.27
CA TYR A 111 18.78 30.78 -9.48
C TYR A 111 18.84 29.85 -10.68
N VAL A 112 17.88 29.98 -11.58
CA VAL A 112 17.92 29.37 -12.90
C VAL A 112 18.03 30.52 -13.89
N ALA A 113 19.24 30.73 -14.43
CA ALA A 113 19.43 31.70 -15.52
C ALA A 113 18.47 31.36 -16.67
N ALA A 114 17.85 32.39 -17.25
CA ALA A 114 16.96 32.22 -18.40
C ALA A 114 17.71 31.45 -19.51
N SER A 115 17.20 30.28 -19.86
CA SER A 115 17.72 29.48 -20.97
C SER A 115 17.48 30.23 -22.27
N SER A 116 18.54 30.41 -23.06
CA SER A 116 18.45 30.84 -24.46
C SER A 116 18.30 29.65 -25.41
N GLU A 117 17.72 28.54 -24.96
CA GLU A 117 17.38 27.45 -25.87
C GLU A 117 16.18 27.85 -26.71
N LYS A 118 16.43 27.93 -28.01
CA LYS A 118 15.41 28.21 -29.03
C LYS A 118 14.42 27.06 -29.02
N LYS A 119 13.13 27.35 -29.20
CA LYS A 119 12.11 26.32 -29.37
C LYS A 119 12.34 25.64 -30.72
N THR A 120 12.68 24.35 -30.72
CA THR A 120 12.78 23.58 -31.97
C THR A 120 11.39 23.40 -32.57
N LEU A 121 11.23 23.80 -33.83
CA LEU A 121 9.96 23.65 -34.54
C LEU A 121 9.62 22.16 -34.74
N PRO A 122 8.33 21.78 -34.72
CA PRO A 122 7.91 20.44 -35.11
C PRO A 122 8.14 20.23 -36.62
N ALA A 123 8.42 18.99 -37.03
CA ALA A 123 8.54 18.65 -38.44
C ALA A 123 7.16 18.79 -39.15
N PRO A 124 7.10 19.36 -40.37
CA PRO A 124 5.86 19.39 -41.15
C PRO A 124 5.41 17.96 -41.52
N VAL A 125 4.11 17.71 -41.50
CA VAL A 125 3.50 16.48 -42.02
C VAL A 125 3.27 16.67 -43.52
N VAL A 126 3.81 15.76 -44.33
CA VAL A 126 3.75 15.81 -45.80
C VAL A 126 2.76 14.78 -46.31
N SER A 127 1.88 15.16 -47.23
CA SER A 127 1.00 14.29 -48.00
C SER A 127 1.23 14.49 -49.50
N VAL A 128 0.98 13.48 -50.33
CA VAL A 128 1.08 13.58 -51.80
C VAL A 128 -0.28 13.22 -52.41
N SER A 129 -0.78 14.09 -53.30
CA SER A 129 -2.02 13.86 -54.04
C SER A 129 -1.82 12.96 -55.27
N GLU A 130 -2.93 12.53 -55.89
CA GLU A 130 -2.93 11.65 -57.06
C GLU A 130 -2.31 12.29 -58.32
N ASP A 131 -2.29 13.62 -58.40
CA ASP A 131 -1.60 14.39 -59.44
C ASP A 131 -0.13 14.71 -59.10
N GLY A 132 0.40 14.10 -58.05
CA GLY A 132 1.81 14.23 -57.64
C GLY A 132 2.12 15.50 -56.86
N VAL A 133 1.13 16.22 -56.33
CA VAL A 133 1.38 17.43 -55.53
C VAL A 133 1.62 17.04 -54.08
N ALA A 134 2.86 17.15 -53.64
CA ALA A 134 3.20 17.07 -52.22
C ALA A 134 2.76 18.36 -51.51
N THR A 135 2.02 18.25 -50.41
CA THR A 135 1.59 19.37 -49.56
C THR A 135 1.96 19.13 -48.12
N TRP A 136 2.20 20.19 -47.34
CA TRP A 136 2.46 20.07 -45.90
C TRP A 136 1.71 21.11 -45.09
N ASN A 137 1.46 20.81 -43.81
CA ASN A 137 0.80 21.74 -42.91
C ASN A 137 1.70 22.94 -42.58
N ALA A 138 1.08 24.10 -42.35
CA ALA A 138 1.78 25.24 -41.81
C ALA A 138 2.25 24.96 -40.37
N VAL A 139 3.47 25.36 -40.03
CA VAL A 139 4.05 25.27 -38.68
C VAL A 139 4.11 26.67 -38.09
N GLU A 140 3.46 26.86 -36.93
CA GLU A 140 3.46 28.14 -36.22
C GLU A 140 4.88 28.50 -35.74
N GLY A 141 5.30 29.74 -35.96
CA GLY A 141 6.66 30.21 -35.67
C GLY A 141 7.70 29.92 -36.76
N ALA A 142 7.33 29.16 -37.81
CA ALA A 142 8.22 28.94 -38.95
C ALA A 142 8.40 30.20 -39.80
N SER A 143 9.65 30.52 -40.15
CA SER A 143 9.99 31.61 -41.07
C SER A 143 9.91 31.20 -42.56
N GLY A 144 9.75 29.90 -42.82
CA GLY A 144 9.66 29.28 -44.14
C GLY A 144 9.89 27.77 -44.04
N TYR A 145 10.09 27.11 -45.18
CA TYR A 145 10.35 25.68 -45.27
C TYR A 145 11.58 25.39 -46.13
N ALA A 146 12.15 24.22 -45.93
CA ALA A 146 13.18 23.68 -46.80
C ALA A 146 12.84 22.22 -47.14
N TYR A 147 12.83 21.88 -48.42
CA TYR A 147 12.53 20.53 -48.88
C TYR A 147 13.65 19.97 -49.72
N GLN A 148 13.72 18.64 -49.78
CA GLN A 148 14.61 17.89 -50.65
C GLN A 148 13.78 16.92 -51.45
N ILE A 149 13.96 16.93 -52.78
CA ILE A 149 13.45 15.90 -53.66
C ILE A 149 14.54 14.83 -53.79
N ASP A 150 14.21 13.60 -53.41
CA ASP A 150 15.16 12.51 -53.22
C ASP A 150 16.32 12.94 -52.29
N ASP A 151 17.53 12.44 -52.53
CA ASP A 151 18.75 12.90 -51.84
C ASP A 151 19.38 14.13 -52.54
N GLY A 152 18.55 14.95 -53.18
CA GLY A 152 18.95 16.16 -53.89
C GLY A 152 19.33 17.32 -52.98
N ALA A 153 19.62 18.46 -53.60
CA ALA A 153 19.92 19.69 -52.87
C ALA A 153 18.72 20.19 -52.06
N GLU A 154 18.98 20.79 -50.90
CA GLU A 154 17.96 21.46 -50.09
C GLU A 154 17.48 22.74 -50.80
N ILE A 155 16.17 22.86 -50.99
CA ILE A 155 15.51 23.99 -51.63
C ILE A 155 14.64 24.72 -50.60
N ARG A 156 14.89 26.01 -50.38
CA ARG A 156 14.08 26.85 -49.49
C ARG A 156 12.85 27.40 -50.21
N THR A 157 11.72 27.45 -49.52
CA THR A 157 10.43 27.95 -50.04
C THR A 157 9.57 28.53 -48.93
N ASN A 158 8.65 29.43 -49.30
CA ASN A 158 7.57 29.89 -48.41
C ASN A 158 6.23 29.22 -48.74
N GLU A 159 6.16 28.49 -49.85
CA GLU A 159 5.00 27.71 -50.24
C GLU A 159 4.89 26.47 -49.35
N THR A 160 3.69 25.90 -49.27
CA THR A 160 3.42 24.66 -48.53
C THR A 160 3.20 23.47 -49.45
N SER A 161 3.73 23.52 -50.68
CA SER A 161 3.60 22.45 -51.65
C SER A 161 4.72 22.41 -52.70
N VAL A 162 4.90 21.23 -53.31
CA VAL A 162 5.77 21.01 -54.48
C VAL A 162 5.22 19.85 -55.33
N THR A 163 5.33 19.93 -56.65
CA THR A 163 4.92 18.83 -57.55
C THR A 163 6.08 17.84 -57.77
N LEU A 164 5.80 16.56 -57.62
CA LEU A 164 6.72 15.44 -57.82
C LEU A 164 6.41 14.72 -59.14
N GLN A 165 7.45 14.17 -59.77
CA GLN A 165 7.33 13.24 -60.88
C GLN A 165 7.23 11.80 -60.34
N ASN A 166 6.66 10.91 -61.16
CA ASN A 166 6.52 9.50 -60.80
C ASN A 166 7.85 8.90 -60.34
N GLY A 167 7.85 8.31 -59.14
CA GLY A 167 9.02 7.70 -58.52
C GLY A 167 9.89 8.64 -57.69
N GLN A 168 9.62 9.95 -57.67
CA GLN A 168 10.35 10.90 -56.82
C GLN A 168 9.84 10.87 -55.38
N SER A 169 10.73 11.18 -54.45
CA SER A 169 10.43 11.31 -53.03
C SER A 169 10.68 12.72 -52.51
N VAL A 170 10.07 13.09 -51.40
CA VAL A 170 10.27 14.40 -50.76
C VAL A 170 10.34 14.28 -49.24
N ARG A 171 11.17 15.10 -48.62
CA ARG A 171 11.14 15.39 -47.19
C ARG A 171 11.24 16.89 -46.97
N VAL A 172 10.58 17.39 -45.92
CA VAL A 172 10.46 18.83 -45.66
C VAL A 172 10.79 19.13 -44.20
N LYS A 173 11.47 20.24 -43.92
CA LYS A 173 11.64 20.79 -42.56
C LYS A 173 11.11 22.22 -42.50
N ALA A 174 10.61 22.62 -41.34
CA ALA A 174 10.29 24.01 -41.02
C ALA A 174 11.58 24.75 -40.63
N VAL A 175 11.73 25.98 -41.13
CA VAL A 175 12.93 26.81 -40.91
C VAL A 175 12.66 27.82 -39.80
N GLY A 176 13.44 27.75 -38.72
CA GLY A 176 13.33 28.67 -37.59
C GLY A 176 13.85 30.07 -37.93
N ASP A 177 13.39 31.08 -37.18
CA ASP A 177 13.87 32.46 -37.35
C ASP A 177 15.29 32.67 -36.79
N GLY A 178 15.86 31.65 -36.14
CA GLY A 178 17.17 31.67 -35.54
C GLY A 178 17.28 32.56 -34.30
N LYS A 179 16.16 33.12 -33.80
CA LYS A 179 16.09 33.94 -32.59
C LYS A 179 15.29 33.24 -31.50
N GLU A 180 14.00 33.02 -31.75
CA GLU A 180 13.09 32.30 -30.85
C GLU A 180 12.98 30.81 -31.23
N TYR A 181 13.10 30.50 -32.51
CA TYR A 181 12.89 29.16 -33.05
C TYR A 181 14.11 28.59 -33.79
N SER A 182 14.41 27.31 -33.56
CA SER A 182 15.35 26.50 -34.35
C SER A 182 14.63 25.69 -35.43
N ASP A 183 15.34 25.36 -36.51
CA ASP A 183 14.83 24.48 -37.57
C ASP A 183 14.30 23.16 -37.01
N SER A 184 13.23 22.64 -37.61
CA SER A 184 12.74 21.30 -37.29
C SER A 184 13.66 20.21 -37.85
N ALA A 185 13.47 18.98 -37.37
CA ALA A 185 13.90 17.82 -38.14
C ALA A 185 13.18 17.76 -39.50
N TYR A 186 13.72 16.99 -40.43
CA TYR A 186 13.01 16.65 -41.65
C TYR A 186 11.80 15.76 -41.33
N SER A 187 10.73 15.93 -42.10
CA SER A 187 9.61 15.00 -42.16
C SER A 187 10.08 13.62 -42.60
N SER A 188 9.22 12.61 -42.37
CA SER A 188 9.34 11.33 -43.06
C SER A 188 9.38 11.54 -44.58
N VAL A 189 10.13 10.69 -45.28
CA VAL A 189 10.23 10.71 -46.74
C VAL A 189 8.93 10.19 -47.35
N VAL A 190 8.31 10.97 -48.22
CA VAL A 190 7.08 10.59 -48.94
C VAL A 190 7.40 10.42 -50.42
N LYS A 191 7.09 9.27 -51.01
CA LYS A 191 7.34 8.96 -52.41
C LYS A 191 6.06 9.03 -53.24
N TYR A 192 6.11 9.74 -54.36
CA TYR A 192 5.03 9.73 -55.35
C TYR A 192 5.21 8.53 -56.29
N ILE A 193 4.15 7.73 -56.46
CA ILE A 193 4.07 6.70 -57.50
C ILE A 193 2.76 6.91 -58.26
N GLU A 194 2.90 7.17 -59.56
CA GLU A 194 1.78 7.43 -60.46
C GLU A 194 0.87 6.20 -60.56
N GLY A 195 -0.43 6.38 -60.29
CA GLY A 195 -1.42 5.30 -60.31
C GLY A 195 -1.52 4.49 -59.00
N GLN A 196 -0.76 4.83 -57.96
CA GLN A 196 -0.99 4.28 -56.63
C GLN A 196 -2.22 4.98 -56.00
N VAL A 197 -3.32 4.24 -55.89
CA VAL A 197 -4.59 4.73 -55.34
C VAL A 197 -4.39 5.20 -53.90
N SER A 198 -4.97 6.33 -53.54
CA SER A 198 -5.12 6.79 -52.16
C SER A 198 -5.71 5.66 -51.28
N CYS A 199 -4.89 4.98 -50.44
CA CYS A 199 -5.43 4.08 -49.39
C CYS A 199 -6.21 4.99 -48.46
N SER A 200 -7.48 4.67 -48.20
CA SER A 200 -8.21 5.30 -47.10
C SER A 200 -7.63 4.96 -45.71
N HIS A 201 -6.58 4.12 -45.65
CA HIS A 201 -5.91 3.73 -44.42
C HIS A 201 -6.89 3.24 -43.35
N VAL A 202 -7.72 2.26 -43.75
CA VAL A 202 -8.69 1.59 -42.88
C VAL A 202 -8.02 0.38 -42.24
N ASP A 203 -8.21 0.23 -40.93
CA ASP A 203 -7.75 -0.88 -40.08
C ASP A 203 -9.01 -1.37 -39.36
N SER A 204 -9.68 -2.37 -39.94
CA SER A 204 -11.01 -2.83 -39.48
C SER A 204 -10.92 -3.87 -38.37
N ASP A 205 -9.76 -4.52 -38.20
CA ASP A 205 -9.52 -5.58 -37.21
C ASP A 205 -8.60 -5.16 -36.05
N ASP A 206 -8.20 -3.88 -36.01
CA ASP A 206 -7.30 -3.29 -35.01
C ASP A 206 -5.93 -3.99 -34.95
N ASP A 207 -5.43 -4.53 -36.08
CA ASP A 207 -4.09 -5.15 -36.17
C ASP A 207 -2.97 -4.11 -36.42
N GLY A 208 -3.36 -2.86 -36.69
CA GLY A 208 -2.46 -1.73 -36.90
C GLY A 208 -2.01 -1.54 -38.35
N ARG A 209 -2.52 -2.32 -39.31
CA ARG A 209 -2.16 -2.27 -40.75
C ARG A 209 -3.35 -1.83 -41.62
N CYS A 210 -3.09 -1.14 -42.75
CA CYS A 210 -4.15 -0.79 -43.72
C CYS A 210 -4.66 -2.11 -44.34
N ASP A 211 -5.94 -2.45 -44.17
CA ASP A 211 -6.59 -3.60 -44.81
C ASP A 211 -6.37 -3.63 -46.34
N ASN A 212 -6.21 -2.44 -46.94
CA ASN A 212 -6.11 -2.27 -48.40
C ASN A 212 -4.66 -2.20 -48.92
N CYS A 213 -3.66 -1.82 -48.11
CA CYS A 213 -2.27 -1.69 -48.58
C CYS A 213 -1.19 -2.27 -47.66
N ASP A 214 -1.57 -2.88 -46.54
CA ASP A 214 -0.69 -3.55 -45.56
C ASP A 214 0.37 -2.64 -44.91
N LEU A 215 0.23 -1.31 -45.07
CA LEU A 215 1.08 -0.34 -44.38
C LEU A 215 0.73 -0.32 -42.89
N VAL A 216 1.74 -0.32 -42.01
CA VAL A 216 1.54 -0.07 -40.58
C VAL A 216 1.08 1.39 -40.41
N ILE A 217 -0.17 1.57 -40.01
CA ILE A 217 -0.82 2.87 -39.83
C ILE A 217 -1.16 3.17 -38.38
N ALA A 218 -1.09 2.17 -37.50
CA ALA A 218 -1.26 2.37 -36.07
C ALA A 218 -0.44 1.38 -35.23
N VAL A 219 -0.12 1.79 -34.00
CA VAL A 219 0.35 0.90 -32.93
C VAL A 219 -0.69 0.90 -31.82
N TYR A 220 -1.10 -0.28 -31.37
CA TYR A 220 -1.97 -0.42 -30.20
C TYR A 220 -1.16 -0.86 -28.99
N LEU A 221 -1.36 -0.15 -27.87
CA LEU A 221 -0.79 -0.46 -26.57
C LEU A 221 -1.89 -0.91 -25.61
N ASP A 222 -1.64 -2.00 -24.89
CA ASP A 222 -2.51 -2.47 -23.80
C ASP A 222 -1.89 -2.07 -22.46
N LEU A 223 -2.49 -1.09 -21.80
CA LEU A 223 -2.02 -0.56 -20.53
C LEU A 223 -2.88 -1.14 -19.40
N PHE A 224 -2.25 -1.87 -18.49
CA PHE A 224 -2.89 -2.46 -17.32
C PHE A 224 -2.35 -1.82 -16.05
N ALA A 225 -3.24 -1.51 -15.12
CA ALA A 225 -2.88 -1.14 -13.76
C ALA A 225 -3.58 -2.08 -12.76
N VAL A 226 -2.87 -2.39 -11.67
CA VAL A 226 -3.40 -3.07 -10.49
C VAL A 226 -3.28 -2.12 -9.31
N ASN A 227 -4.35 -1.93 -8.53
CA ASN A 227 -4.33 -1.12 -7.31
C ASN A 227 -4.85 -1.92 -6.10
N ASP A 228 -4.44 -1.51 -4.90
CA ASP A 228 -5.02 -1.95 -3.63
C ASP A 228 -5.11 -3.49 -3.48
N LEU A 229 -4.10 -4.22 -3.98
CA LEU A 229 -4.10 -5.69 -3.97
C LEU A 229 -3.99 -6.25 -2.54
N HIS A 230 -3.41 -5.49 -1.62
CA HIS A 230 -3.33 -5.83 -0.19
C HIS A 230 -2.78 -7.24 0.08
N GLY A 231 -1.77 -7.66 -0.68
CA GLY A 231 -1.11 -8.93 -0.48
C GLY A 231 -1.89 -10.17 -0.91
N LYS A 232 -3.06 -10.05 -1.58
CA LYS A 232 -3.96 -11.16 -1.95
C LYS A 232 -3.42 -12.09 -3.03
N ILE A 233 -2.34 -12.79 -2.69
CA ILE A 233 -1.58 -13.65 -3.60
C ILE A 233 -2.21 -15.03 -3.81
N PHE A 234 -2.89 -15.56 -2.78
CA PHE A 234 -3.47 -16.90 -2.80
C PHE A 234 -4.98 -16.86 -2.96
N ASP A 235 -5.52 -17.92 -3.57
CA ASP A 235 -6.94 -18.19 -3.58
C ASP A 235 -7.52 -18.31 -2.18
N THR A 236 -8.74 -17.80 -2.04
CA THR A 236 -9.62 -18.05 -0.90
C THR A 236 -10.94 -18.63 -1.38
N SER A 237 -11.82 -19.02 -0.46
CA SER A 237 -13.16 -19.51 -0.81
C SER A 237 -14.00 -18.49 -1.58
N ASP A 238 -13.77 -17.20 -1.34
CA ASP A 238 -14.64 -16.11 -1.78
C ASP A 238 -14.00 -15.24 -2.87
N GLN A 239 -12.70 -15.39 -3.11
CA GLN A 239 -11.92 -14.52 -3.99
C GLN A 239 -10.73 -15.26 -4.61
N PRO A 240 -10.51 -15.13 -5.94
CA PRO A 240 -9.33 -15.69 -6.60
C PRO A 240 -8.04 -14.98 -6.17
N GLY A 241 -6.96 -15.74 -6.14
CA GLY A 241 -5.59 -15.25 -5.99
C GLY A 241 -5.07 -14.63 -7.28
N VAL A 242 -3.75 -14.41 -7.34
CA VAL A 242 -3.12 -13.77 -8.51
C VAL A 242 -2.64 -14.76 -9.56
N ASP A 243 -2.80 -16.06 -9.38
CA ASP A 243 -2.36 -17.10 -10.31
C ASP A 243 -3.15 -17.07 -11.62
N GLU A 244 -4.48 -16.96 -11.59
CA GLU A 244 -5.25 -16.80 -12.84
C GLU A 244 -5.04 -15.42 -13.46
N LEU A 245 -4.91 -14.37 -12.64
CA LEU A 245 -4.55 -13.03 -13.11
C LEU A 245 -3.20 -13.05 -13.83
N THR A 246 -2.24 -13.81 -13.31
CA THR A 246 -0.91 -13.97 -13.90
C THR A 246 -1.02 -14.58 -15.30
N THR A 247 -1.77 -15.66 -15.44
CA THR A 247 -2.01 -16.29 -16.75
C THR A 247 -2.70 -15.33 -17.72
N TYR A 248 -3.69 -14.56 -17.23
CA TYR A 248 -4.39 -13.56 -18.03
C TYR A 248 -3.43 -12.48 -18.57
N LEU A 249 -2.62 -11.87 -17.70
CA LEU A 249 -1.68 -10.80 -18.08
C LEU A 249 -0.55 -11.31 -18.98
N LYS A 250 -0.02 -12.52 -18.73
CA LYS A 250 0.98 -13.16 -19.62
C LYS A 250 0.43 -13.41 -21.02
N GLY A 251 -0.88 -13.60 -21.17
CA GLY A 251 -1.55 -13.70 -22.47
C GLY A 251 -1.37 -12.45 -23.34
N TYR A 252 -1.37 -11.26 -22.74
CA TYR A 252 -1.13 -9.99 -23.46
C TYR A 252 0.34 -9.72 -23.71
N ALA A 253 1.23 -10.15 -22.80
CA ALA A 253 2.67 -10.00 -22.97
C ALA A 253 3.19 -10.64 -24.27
N ALA A 254 2.53 -11.69 -24.76
CA ALA A 254 2.86 -12.34 -26.04
C ALA A 254 2.77 -11.41 -27.27
N ASN A 255 1.92 -10.36 -27.20
CA ASN A 255 1.79 -9.37 -28.27
C ASN A 255 2.90 -8.30 -28.25
N GLY A 256 3.72 -8.25 -27.19
CA GLY A 256 4.88 -7.35 -27.06
C GLY A 256 4.56 -5.88 -26.79
N ASN A 257 3.29 -5.48 -26.87
CA ASN A 257 2.84 -4.08 -26.76
C ASN A 257 2.06 -3.79 -25.47
N SER A 258 2.15 -4.66 -24.45
CA SER A 258 1.50 -4.44 -23.16
C SER A 258 2.44 -3.83 -22.12
N VAL A 259 1.84 -3.07 -21.21
CA VAL A 259 2.46 -2.51 -20.01
C VAL A 259 1.61 -2.89 -18.82
N VAL A 260 2.24 -3.36 -17.75
CA VAL A 260 1.59 -3.61 -16.46
C VAL A 260 2.27 -2.76 -15.40
N LEU A 261 1.50 -1.98 -14.65
CA LEU A 261 1.99 -1.14 -13.55
C LEU A 261 1.13 -1.31 -12.31
N SER A 262 1.61 -0.85 -11.17
CA SER A 262 0.82 -0.76 -9.94
C SER A 262 0.54 0.69 -9.56
N SER A 263 -0.69 0.95 -9.11
CA SER A 263 -1.11 2.23 -8.52
C SER A 263 -1.14 2.20 -6.97
N GLY A 264 -0.33 1.35 -6.33
CA GLY A 264 -0.07 1.35 -4.88
C GLY A 264 -0.95 0.41 -4.05
N ASP A 265 -0.61 0.33 -2.76
CA ASP A 265 -1.18 -0.58 -1.74
C ASP A 265 -1.14 -2.06 -2.15
N MET A 266 0.05 -2.51 -2.54
CA MET A 266 0.28 -3.89 -2.98
C MET A 266 0.59 -4.81 -1.80
N TRP A 267 1.23 -4.31 -0.74
CA TRP A 267 1.83 -5.17 0.27
C TRP A 267 0.89 -5.56 1.42
N GLN A 268 0.41 -4.60 2.20
CA GLN A 268 -0.20 -4.91 3.49
C GLN A 268 -1.62 -5.47 3.34
N GLY A 269 -1.96 -6.56 4.05
CA GLY A 269 -3.34 -7.03 4.19
C GLY A 269 -3.48 -8.54 4.41
N SER A 270 -2.96 -9.35 3.49
CA SER A 270 -2.94 -10.81 3.65
C SER A 270 -1.89 -11.26 4.67
N SER A 271 -2.10 -12.43 5.25
CA SER A 271 -1.17 -12.94 6.27
C SER A 271 0.23 -13.20 5.73
N GLU A 272 0.33 -13.71 4.52
CA GLU A 272 1.56 -14.16 3.91
C GLU A 272 2.38 -12.97 3.41
N SER A 273 1.72 -11.95 2.87
CA SER A 273 2.39 -10.69 2.54
C SER A 273 2.86 -9.95 3.81
N ASN A 274 2.06 -9.96 4.89
CA ASN A 274 2.46 -9.33 6.15
C ASN A 274 3.63 -10.03 6.85
N LEU A 275 3.66 -11.36 6.83
CA LEU A 275 4.76 -12.16 7.41
C LEU A 275 6.05 -12.00 6.59
N THR A 276 5.93 -11.76 5.29
CA THR A 276 7.07 -11.51 4.39
C THR A 276 7.36 -10.03 4.16
N LYS A 277 6.64 -9.12 4.84
CA LYS A 277 6.76 -7.66 4.72
C LYS A 277 6.77 -7.18 3.25
N GLY A 278 5.88 -7.75 2.44
CA GLY A 278 5.73 -7.42 1.02
C GLY A 278 6.71 -8.12 0.07
N ASN A 279 7.75 -8.80 0.56
CA ASN A 279 8.78 -9.40 -0.31
C ASN A 279 8.20 -10.41 -1.32
N MET A 280 7.26 -11.25 -0.85
CA MET A 280 6.60 -12.23 -1.71
C MET A 280 5.79 -11.56 -2.83
N MET A 281 5.13 -10.43 -2.53
CA MET A 281 4.35 -9.68 -3.51
C MET A 281 5.25 -8.94 -4.51
N THR A 282 6.34 -8.33 -4.04
CA THR A 282 7.33 -7.67 -4.89
C THR A 282 7.93 -8.66 -5.91
N GLU A 283 8.26 -9.88 -5.49
CA GLU A 283 8.76 -10.90 -6.43
C GLU A 283 7.71 -11.41 -7.41
N TRP A 284 6.45 -11.50 -7.00
CA TRP A 284 5.37 -11.78 -7.95
C TRP A 284 5.31 -10.71 -9.04
N MET A 285 5.40 -9.42 -8.67
CA MET A 285 5.43 -8.31 -9.62
C MET A 285 6.64 -8.38 -10.58
N ASN A 286 7.82 -8.78 -10.09
CA ASN A 286 9.00 -9.02 -10.94
C ASN A 286 8.72 -10.07 -12.02
N GLU A 287 8.09 -11.18 -11.66
CA GLU A 287 7.80 -12.29 -12.58
C GLU A 287 6.74 -11.93 -13.64
N LEU A 288 5.96 -10.88 -13.42
CA LEU A 288 5.05 -10.28 -14.41
C LEU A 288 5.69 -9.12 -15.19
N ASN A 289 6.94 -8.75 -14.89
CA ASN A 289 7.64 -7.61 -15.48
C ASN A 289 6.84 -6.31 -15.33
N PHE A 290 6.31 -6.05 -14.13
CA PHE A 290 5.75 -4.74 -13.82
C PHE A 290 6.78 -3.66 -14.16
N VAL A 291 6.34 -2.59 -14.82
CA VAL A 291 7.26 -1.53 -15.25
C VAL A 291 7.53 -0.49 -14.16
N SER A 292 6.63 -0.41 -13.18
CA SER A 292 6.71 0.50 -12.05
C SER A 292 5.66 0.16 -10.99
N MET A 293 5.89 0.62 -9.77
CA MET A 293 4.90 0.65 -8.71
C MET A 293 4.81 2.06 -8.13
N THR A 294 3.65 2.69 -8.21
CA THR A 294 3.40 3.91 -7.42
C THR A 294 3.26 3.52 -5.95
N LEU A 295 3.87 4.27 -5.04
CA LEU A 295 3.68 4.01 -3.61
C LEU A 295 2.30 4.47 -3.16
N GLY A 296 1.58 3.60 -2.47
CA GLY A 296 0.42 3.90 -1.66
C GLY A 296 0.78 4.10 -0.19
N ASN A 297 -0.23 4.29 0.65
CA ASN A 297 -0.02 4.56 2.06
C ASN A 297 0.38 3.31 2.85
N HIS A 298 -0.08 2.14 2.43
CA HIS A 298 0.21 0.88 3.12
C HIS A 298 1.60 0.32 2.81
N GLU A 299 2.31 0.87 1.82
CA GLU A 299 3.75 0.59 1.66
C GLU A 299 4.59 1.11 2.84
N PHE A 300 4.08 2.12 3.56
CA PHE A 300 4.76 2.72 4.71
C PHE A 300 4.39 2.09 6.06
N ASP A 301 3.49 1.10 6.11
CA ASP A 301 3.05 0.50 7.38
C ASP A 301 4.19 -0.09 8.23
N TRP A 302 5.30 -0.47 7.58
CA TRP A 302 6.51 -0.99 8.21
C TRP A 302 7.71 -0.03 8.13
N GLY A 303 7.46 1.23 7.80
CA GLY A 303 8.47 2.28 7.70
C GLY A 303 9.34 2.22 6.45
N GLU A 304 10.15 3.27 6.28
CA GLU A 304 10.98 3.49 5.09
C GLU A 304 12.07 2.43 4.88
N GLU A 305 12.50 1.74 5.94
CA GLU A 305 13.46 0.64 5.86
C GLU A 305 12.91 -0.50 5.00
N LYS A 306 11.66 -0.93 5.23
CA LYS A 306 11.07 -2.03 4.46
C LYS A 306 10.70 -1.64 3.04
N ILE A 307 10.43 -0.35 2.79
CA ILE A 307 10.33 0.15 1.42
C ILE A 307 11.69 -0.01 0.71
N SER A 308 12.78 0.38 1.36
CA SER A 308 14.13 0.26 0.79
C SER A 308 14.56 -1.20 0.58
N ASP A 309 14.21 -2.10 1.49
CA ASP A 309 14.46 -3.55 1.35
C ASP A 309 13.70 -4.13 0.15
N ASN A 310 12.43 -3.77 -0.03
CA ASN A 310 11.64 -4.21 -1.18
C ASN A 310 12.12 -3.56 -2.48
N LEU A 311 12.59 -2.31 -2.46
CA LEU A 311 13.19 -1.68 -3.65
C LEU A 311 14.45 -2.43 -4.10
N ALA A 312 15.26 -2.94 -3.16
CA ALA A 312 16.42 -3.76 -3.49
C ALA A 312 16.05 -5.14 -4.09
N LEU A 313 14.82 -5.59 -3.87
CA LEU A 313 14.26 -6.82 -4.43
C LEU A 313 13.54 -6.58 -5.76
N ALA A 314 13.02 -5.37 -6.01
CA ALA A 314 12.23 -5.04 -7.19
C ALA A 314 13.11 -4.86 -8.44
N ASP A 315 12.65 -5.40 -9.57
CA ASP A 315 13.23 -5.18 -10.90
C ASP A 315 12.70 -3.89 -11.57
N PHE A 316 11.87 -3.12 -10.84
CA PHE A 316 11.18 -1.93 -11.30
C PHE A 316 11.28 -0.80 -10.27
N PRO A 317 11.22 0.48 -10.71
CA PRO A 317 11.28 1.60 -9.78
C PRO A 317 9.97 1.80 -9.02
N PHE A 318 10.09 2.29 -7.79
CA PHE A 318 8.97 2.85 -7.05
C PHE A 318 8.79 4.33 -7.40
N LEU A 319 7.55 4.74 -7.64
CA LEU A 319 7.22 6.08 -8.11
C LEU A 319 6.44 6.86 -7.06
N ALA A 320 6.93 8.04 -6.69
CA ALA A 320 6.18 9.02 -5.92
C ALA A 320 6.84 10.41 -6.03
N ILE A 321 6.38 11.21 -7.00
CA ILE A 321 6.92 12.55 -7.26
C ILE A 321 6.77 13.51 -6.08
N ASN A 322 5.90 13.21 -5.12
CA ASN A 322 5.49 14.12 -4.06
C ASN A 322 5.83 13.67 -2.63
N VAL A 323 6.46 12.51 -2.47
CA VAL A 323 7.05 12.09 -1.20
C VAL A 323 8.39 12.81 -1.04
N ARG A 324 8.56 13.51 0.08
CA ARG A 324 9.73 14.35 0.33
C ARG A 324 10.36 14.05 1.68
N LYS A 325 11.68 13.89 1.73
CA LYS A 325 12.42 13.86 2.99
C LYS A 325 12.22 15.19 3.71
N ARG A 326 11.78 15.15 4.96
CA ARG A 326 11.56 16.35 5.78
C ARG A 326 12.86 17.09 6.06
N SER A 327 13.97 16.36 6.15
CA SER A 327 15.30 16.91 6.43
C SER A 327 15.90 17.72 5.27
N THR A 328 15.58 17.37 4.02
CA THR A 328 16.20 17.97 2.82
C THR A 328 15.20 18.68 1.89
N GLY A 329 13.93 18.29 1.92
CA GLY A 329 12.93 18.71 0.95
C GLY A 329 13.11 18.08 -0.45
N GLU A 330 13.95 17.06 -0.58
CA GLU A 330 14.18 16.30 -1.82
C GLU A 330 13.25 15.09 -1.91
N ILE A 331 13.07 14.52 -3.11
CA ILE A 331 12.33 13.25 -3.29
C ILE A 331 12.97 12.19 -2.38
N ALA A 332 12.16 11.34 -1.73
CA ALA A 332 12.70 10.26 -0.92
C ALA A 332 13.58 9.30 -1.74
N ASP A 333 14.68 8.82 -1.17
CA ASP A 333 15.73 8.09 -1.89
C ASP A 333 15.24 6.80 -2.58
N TYR A 334 14.15 6.23 -2.06
CA TYR A 334 13.50 5.04 -2.61
C TYR A 334 12.41 5.36 -3.65
N CYS A 335 12.24 6.63 -4.03
CA CYS A 335 11.25 7.07 -5.01
C CYS A 335 11.90 7.71 -6.23
N GLN A 336 11.30 7.49 -7.40
CA GLN A 336 11.51 8.30 -8.59
C GLN A 336 10.24 9.12 -8.89
N PRO A 337 10.36 10.27 -9.58
CA PRO A 337 9.18 11.01 -10.00
C PRO A 337 8.39 10.28 -11.09
N SER A 338 9.11 9.64 -12.02
CA SER A 338 8.55 8.95 -13.17
C SER A 338 9.55 7.96 -13.77
N VAL A 339 9.07 7.04 -14.60
CA VAL A 339 9.89 6.17 -15.48
C VAL A 339 9.43 6.31 -16.93
N THR A 340 10.33 6.05 -17.88
CA THR A 340 9.96 5.88 -19.30
C THR A 340 10.25 4.47 -19.76
N VAL A 341 9.28 3.85 -20.42
CA VAL A 341 9.42 2.53 -21.05
C VAL A 341 9.07 2.60 -22.52
N GLU A 342 9.58 1.66 -23.31
CA GLU A 342 9.29 1.57 -24.75
C GLU A 342 8.62 0.23 -25.08
N ARG A 343 7.54 0.29 -25.87
CA ARG A 343 6.78 -0.88 -26.36
C ARG A 343 6.33 -0.60 -27.78
N GLY A 344 6.56 -1.54 -28.71
CA GLY A 344 6.17 -1.34 -30.12
C GLY A 344 6.77 -0.08 -30.77
N GLY A 345 7.92 0.41 -30.29
CA GLY A 345 8.54 1.66 -30.75
C GLY A 345 7.91 2.95 -30.20
N VAL A 346 6.95 2.83 -29.28
CA VAL A 346 6.24 3.93 -28.62
C VAL A 346 6.84 4.17 -27.24
N LYS A 347 7.21 5.42 -26.94
CA LYS A 347 7.72 5.81 -25.60
C LYS A 347 6.58 6.20 -24.68
N ILE A 348 6.55 5.56 -23.50
CA ILE A 348 5.49 5.71 -22.50
C ILE A 348 6.13 6.23 -21.23
N GLY A 349 5.81 7.47 -20.85
CA GLY A 349 6.18 8.06 -19.58
C GLY A 349 5.13 7.75 -18.50
N ILE A 350 5.56 7.38 -17.30
CA ILE A 350 4.67 7.01 -16.20
C ILE A 350 5.07 7.82 -14.98
N ILE A 351 4.19 8.69 -14.49
CA ILE A 351 4.39 9.52 -13.30
C ILE A 351 3.63 8.89 -12.14
N GLY A 352 4.29 8.73 -10.99
CA GLY A 352 3.65 8.22 -9.78
C GLY A 352 3.44 9.30 -8.73
N ALA A 353 2.34 9.27 -8.01
CA ALA A 353 2.10 10.14 -6.85
C ALA A 353 1.17 9.48 -5.82
N ILE A 354 1.23 9.96 -4.59
CA ILE A 354 0.35 9.55 -3.49
C ILE A 354 -0.55 10.71 -3.06
N GLY A 355 -1.80 10.42 -2.69
CA GLY A 355 -2.74 11.39 -2.13
C GLY A 355 -2.39 11.87 -0.71
N ASN A 356 -3.31 12.61 -0.10
CA ASN A 356 -3.21 12.97 1.31
C ASN A 356 -3.65 11.79 2.20
N CYS A 357 -2.68 10.95 2.59
CA CYS A 357 -2.96 9.71 3.32
C CYS A 357 -2.70 9.79 4.84
N TYR A 358 -2.50 10.98 5.43
CA TYR A 358 -2.22 11.11 6.87
C TYR A 358 -3.34 10.58 7.78
N SER A 359 -4.56 10.40 7.25
CA SER A 359 -5.68 9.79 7.97
C SER A 359 -5.76 8.27 7.86
N SER A 360 -4.90 7.64 7.05
CA SER A 360 -4.91 6.18 6.78
C SER A 360 -3.55 5.53 7.02
N ILE A 361 -2.62 6.24 7.67
CA ILE A 361 -1.28 5.79 8.01
C ILE A 361 -0.92 6.24 9.44
N SER A 362 -0.12 5.45 10.15
CA SER A 362 0.45 5.88 11.43
C SER A 362 1.48 6.98 11.19
N ALA A 363 1.30 8.15 11.81
CA ALA A 363 2.18 9.30 11.61
C ALA A 363 3.64 8.99 12.00
N SER A 364 3.85 8.10 12.98
CA SER A 364 5.17 7.65 13.42
C SER A 364 5.95 6.92 12.31
N GLN A 365 5.26 6.30 11.35
CA GLN A 365 5.90 5.56 10.24
C GLN A 365 6.38 6.48 9.12
N VAL A 366 6.00 7.76 9.16
CA VAL A 366 6.33 8.78 8.16
C VAL A 366 6.89 10.05 8.79
N GLU A 367 7.52 9.95 9.96
CA GLU A 367 8.10 11.12 10.65
C GLU A 367 9.15 11.82 9.79
N ASP A 368 9.95 11.04 9.06
CA ASP A 368 11.07 11.53 8.23
C ASP A 368 10.65 12.03 6.85
N VAL A 369 9.39 11.83 6.44
CA VAL A 369 8.86 12.27 5.13
C VAL A 369 7.58 13.09 5.23
N TYR A 370 7.30 13.88 4.21
CA TYR A 370 6.02 14.55 4.03
C TYR A 370 5.51 14.43 2.60
N PHE A 371 4.20 14.57 2.45
CA PHE A 371 3.52 14.48 1.16
C PHE A 371 3.13 15.87 0.67
N ILE A 372 3.56 16.24 -0.54
CA ILE A 372 3.04 17.43 -1.23
C ILE A 372 1.68 17.06 -1.83
N THR A 373 0.64 17.84 -1.56
CA THR A 373 -0.74 17.54 -1.98
C THR A 373 -1.41 18.74 -2.67
N GLY A 374 -2.63 18.54 -3.17
CA GLY A 374 -3.43 19.56 -3.86
C GLY A 374 -2.71 20.24 -5.04
N SER A 375 -2.92 21.55 -5.22
CA SER A 375 -2.38 22.31 -6.37
C SER A 375 -0.85 22.26 -6.52
N SER A 376 -0.11 22.07 -5.41
CA SER A 376 1.34 21.93 -5.47
C SER A 376 1.75 20.60 -6.10
N LEU A 377 1.04 19.51 -5.77
CA LEU A 377 1.21 18.21 -6.44
C LEU A 377 0.86 18.34 -7.93
N THR A 378 -0.27 18.96 -8.26
CA THR A 378 -0.67 19.19 -9.66
C THR A 378 0.44 19.86 -10.47
N ASN A 379 1.08 20.88 -9.92
CA ASN A 379 2.17 21.58 -10.61
C ASN A 379 3.41 20.70 -10.81
N LEU A 380 3.74 19.83 -9.86
CA LEU A 380 4.83 18.86 -10.02
C LEU A 380 4.54 17.89 -11.16
N VAL A 381 3.32 17.33 -11.21
CA VAL A 381 2.93 16.37 -12.25
C VAL A 381 2.92 17.04 -13.63
N LYS A 382 2.42 18.27 -13.76
CA LYS A 382 2.46 19.02 -15.03
C LYS A 382 3.90 19.23 -15.52
N ALA A 383 4.80 19.63 -14.62
CA ALA A 383 6.20 19.86 -14.97
C ALA A 383 6.88 18.56 -15.43
N GLU A 384 6.63 17.44 -14.74
CA GLU A 384 7.20 16.14 -15.12
C GLU A 384 6.60 15.61 -16.43
N ALA A 385 5.29 15.77 -16.64
CA ALA A 385 4.63 15.41 -17.89
C ALA A 385 5.24 16.20 -19.08
N GLN A 386 5.45 17.51 -18.93
CA GLN A 386 6.11 18.33 -19.94
C GLN A 386 7.54 17.87 -20.21
N LYS A 387 8.30 17.54 -19.17
CA LYS A 387 9.66 16.99 -19.29
C LYS A 387 9.63 15.68 -20.10
N LEU A 388 8.79 14.72 -19.71
CA LEU A 388 8.65 13.44 -20.42
C LEU A 388 8.28 13.64 -21.91
N ARG A 389 7.35 14.56 -22.20
CA ARG A 389 7.02 14.93 -23.59
C ARG A 389 8.21 15.53 -24.33
N SER A 390 8.99 16.39 -23.70
CA SER A 390 10.21 16.98 -24.29
C SER A 390 11.30 15.94 -24.55
N GLU A 391 11.32 14.85 -23.78
CA GLU A 391 12.20 13.68 -23.94
C GLU A 391 11.64 12.65 -24.97
N GLY A 392 10.48 12.96 -25.56
CA GLY A 392 9.88 12.22 -26.67
C GLY A 392 8.84 11.18 -26.25
N ALA A 393 8.24 11.28 -25.06
CA ALA A 393 7.13 10.40 -24.68
C ALA A 393 5.90 10.63 -25.58
N ASP A 394 5.43 9.57 -26.24
CA ASP A 394 4.24 9.53 -27.09
C ASP A 394 2.96 9.33 -26.25
N VAL A 395 3.09 8.68 -25.09
CA VAL A 395 2.03 8.52 -24.09
C VAL A 395 2.57 8.93 -22.71
N VAL A 396 1.76 9.65 -21.92
CA VAL A 396 2.03 9.97 -20.52
C VAL A 396 0.89 9.46 -19.64
N ILE A 397 1.23 8.54 -18.74
CA ILE A 397 0.34 7.93 -17.75
C ILE A 397 0.56 8.64 -16.41
N TYR A 398 -0.53 8.97 -15.72
CA TYR A 398 -0.49 9.35 -14.31
C TYR A 398 -1.03 8.21 -13.46
N SER A 399 -0.15 7.53 -12.72
CA SER A 399 -0.53 6.56 -11.71
C SER A 399 -0.58 7.27 -10.37
N TRP A 400 -1.77 7.38 -9.79
CA TRP A 400 -2.03 8.21 -8.63
C TRP A 400 -2.73 7.38 -7.56
N HIS A 401 -2.07 7.21 -6.41
CA HIS A 401 -2.66 6.52 -5.27
C HIS A 401 -3.59 7.47 -4.49
N ASP A 402 -4.70 7.82 -5.14
CA ASP A 402 -5.84 8.59 -4.63
C ASP A 402 -6.97 8.47 -5.69
N SER A 403 -8.04 9.25 -5.56
CA SER A 403 -9.15 9.31 -6.52
C SER A 403 -9.52 10.72 -6.96
N TYR A 404 -10.05 10.85 -8.17
CA TYR A 404 -10.67 12.09 -8.67
C TYR A 404 -11.77 12.66 -7.74
N ARG A 405 -12.36 11.82 -6.88
CA ARG A 405 -13.46 12.20 -5.98
C ARG A 405 -13.02 12.98 -4.75
N ASN A 406 -11.74 12.93 -4.40
CA ASN A 406 -11.24 13.55 -3.16
C ASN A 406 -11.03 15.07 -3.24
N ASN A 407 -11.52 15.73 -4.31
CA ASN A 407 -11.40 17.18 -4.55
C ASN A 407 -9.96 17.73 -4.56
N GLU A 408 -8.95 16.87 -4.49
CA GLU A 408 -7.53 17.21 -4.67
C GLU A 408 -7.09 17.13 -6.14
N TYR A 409 -7.97 16.62 -7.01
CA TYR A 409 -7.76 16.58 -8.45
C TYR A 409 -8.07 17.93 -9.11
N ASP A 410 -7.04 18.55 -9.66
CA ASP A 410 -7.16 19.75 -10.47
C ASP A 410 -7.35 19.34 -11.95
N SER A 411 -8.54 19.59 -12.51
CA SER A 411 -8.90 19.26 -13.90
C SER A 411 -8.03 19.94 -14.96
N THR A 412 -7.19 20.90 -14.58
CA THR A 412 -6.15 21.44 -15.48
C THR A 412 -5.01 20.46 -15.74
N LEU A 413 -4.88 19.37 -14.96
CA LEU A 413 -3.91 18.29 -15.20
C LEU A 413 -4.24 17.48 -16.45
N SER A 414 -5.53 17.35 -16.77
CA SER A 414 -6.04 16.51 -17.87
C SER A 414 -5.52 16.90 -19.25
N SER A 415 -4.93 18.09 -19.43
CA SER A 415 -4.29 18.47 -20.69
C SER A 415 -2.83 18.02 -20.83
N TYR A 416 -2.28 17.36 -19.81
CA TYR A 416 -0.85 16.99 -19.73
C TYR A 416 -0.60 15.49 -19.81
N VAL A 417 -1.62 14.68 -19.51
CA VAL A 417 -1.55 13.22 -19.41
C VAL A 417 -2.66 12.60 -20.26
N ASP A 418 -2.50 11.35 -20.71
CA ASP A 418 -3.45 10.69 -21.62
C ASP A 418 -4.41 9.74 -20.88
N VAL A 419 -3.98 9.17 -19.74
CA VAL A 419 -4.77 8.28 -18.90
C VAL A 419 -4.32 8.38 -17.44
N VAL A 420 -5.27 8.25 -16.52
CA VAL A 420 -5.03 8.23 -15.07
C VAL A 420 -5.46 6.87 -14.51
N PHE A 421 -4.53 6.18 -13.85
CA PHE A 421 -4.82 4.99 -13.06
C PHE A 421 -4.79 5.36 -11.59
N GLU A 422 -5.85 5.02 -10.87
CA GLU A 422 -6.12 5.49 -9.51
C GLU A 422 -6.05 4.34 -8.48
N GLY A 423 -6.14 4.66 -7.19
CA GLY A 423 -6.03 3.71 -6.09
C GLY A 423 -6.67 4.24 -4.80
N HIS A 424 -6.32 3.70 -3.64
CA HIS A 424 -6.64 4.19 -2.29
C HIS A 424 -8.08 4.02 -1.82
N THR A 425 -9.07 4.37 -2.65
CA THR A 425 -10.49 4.39 -2.21
C THR A 425 -11.24 3.06 -2.34
N HIS A 426 -10.60 2.05 -2.96
CA HIS A 426 -11.14 0.72 -3.23
C HIS A 426 -12.42 0.72 -4.08
N MET A 427 -12.69 1.80 -4.80
CA MET A 427 -13.87 1.88 -5.66
C MET A 427 -13.56 1.30 -7.05
N SER A 428 -14.57 0.72 -7.68
CA SER A 428 -14.49 0.28 -9.07
C SER A 428 -15.23 1.25 -9.99
N TYR A 429 -14.51 1.91 -10.91
CA TYR A 429 -15.12 2.82 -11.89
C TYR A 429 -14.23 3.10 -13.09
N VAL A 430 -14.90 3.56 -14.15
CA VAL A 430 -14.28 4.33 -15.24
C VAL A 430 -14.97 5.69 -15.32
N TYR A 431 -14.21 6.76 -15.16
CA TYR A 431 -14.69 8.13 -15.23
C TYR A 431 -13.96 8.87 -16.35
N LYS A 432 -14.71 9.54 -17.24
CA LYS A 432 -14.14 10.42 -18.27
C LYS A 432 -14.39 11.86 -17.88
N ASP A 433 -13.32 12.62 -17.67
CA ASP A 433 -13.42 14.00 -17.23
C ASP A 433 -13.85 14.96 -18.37
N GLY A 434 -14.04 16.24 -18.02
CA GLY A 434 -14.48 17.27 -18.97
C GLY A 434 -13.47 17.58 -20.10
N SER A 435 -12.20 17.17 -19.94
CA SER A 435 -11.14 17.28 -20.94
C SER A 435 -11.01 16.02 -21.80
N GLY A 436 -11.76 14.97 -21.47
CA GLY A 436 -11.79 13.71 -22.20
C GLY A 436 -10.78 12.67 -21.72
N ILE A 437 -10.13 12.87 -20.58
CA ILE A 437 -9.18 11.91 -20.00
C ILE A 437 -9.92 10.87 -19.16
N TYR A 438 -9.47 9.63 -19.25
CA TYR A 438 -10.03 8.52 -18.47
C TYR A 438 -9.29 8.34 -17.15
N HIS A 439 -10.08 8.16 -16.10
CA HIS A 439 -9.71 7.80 -14.73
C HIS A 439 -10.25 6.41 -14.44
N LEU A 440 -9.39 5.50 -14.04
CA LEU A 440 -9.75 4.12 -13.77
C LEU A 440 -9.27 3.71 -12.38
N GLN A 441 -10.14 3.09 -11.60
CA GLN A 441 -9.80 2.37 -10.39
C GLN A 441 -10.54 1.03 -10.41
N ASP A 442 -9.85 -0.06 -10.07
CA ASP A 442 -10.33 -1.42 -10.31
C ASP A 442 -10.96 -2.14 -9.11
N GLY A 443 -11.30 -1.39 -8.05
CA GLY A 443 -11.72 -1.97 -6.78
C GLY A 443 -10.53 -2.14 -5.86
N ALA A 444 -10.45 -3.26 -5.15
CA ALA A 444 -9.31 -3.66 -4.34
C ALA A 444 -9.28 -5.18 -4.21
N GLU A 445 -8.26 -5.73 -3.55
CA GLU A 445 -8.17 -7.14 -3.22
C GLU A 445 -8.43 -8.03 -4.47
N ASN A 446 -7.88 -7.72 -5.64
CA ASN A 446 -8.09 -8.52 -6.87
C ASN A 446 -9.57 -8.64 -7.32
N ASP A 447 -10.41 -7.62 -7.08
CA ASP A 447 -11.77 -7.54 -7.63
C ASP A 447 -11.78 -7.38 -9.16
N GLY A 448 -10.74 -6.78 -9.71
CA GLY A 448 -10.55 -6.57 -11.13
C GLY A 448 -9.16 -6.00 -11.45
N ILE A 449 -8.98 -5.58 -12.69
CA ILE A 449 -7.81 -4.80 -13.15
C ILE A 449 -8.26 -3.66 -14.05
N SER A 450 -7.57 -2.53 -13.98
CA SER A 450 -7.80 -1.41 -14.89
C SER A 450 -7.14 -1.67 -16.25
N HIS A 451 -7.87 -1.51 -17.35
CA HIS A 451 -7.35 -1.69 -18.72
C HIS A 451 -7.68 -0.48 -19.60
N ALA A 452 -6.64 0.11 -20.21
CA ALA A 452 -6.79 1.10 -21.26
C ALA A 452 -6.06 0.64 -22.53
N LYS A 453 -6.76 0.61 -23.66
CA LYS A 453 -6.16 0.39 -24.99
C LYS A 453 -5.90 1.74 -25.64
N VAL A 454 -4.64 2.04 -25.92
CA VAL A 454 -4.20 3.30 -26.55
C VAL A 454 -3.77 3.04 -27.99
N LYS A 455 -4.30 3.82 -28.92
CA LYS A 455 -3.91 3.83 -30.33
C LYS A 455 -2.95 4.98 -30.58
N ILE A 456 -1.79 4.69 -31.17
CA ILE A 456 -0.90 5.66 -31.78
C ILE A 456 -1.14 5.63 -33.28
N ASP A 457 -1.63 6.73 -33.84
CA ASP A 457 -1.76 6.90 -35.28
C ASP A 457 -0.38 7.22 -35.88
N CYS A 458 0.19 6.28 -36.63
CA CYS A 458 1.55 6.39 -37.18
C CYS A 458 1.67 7.45 -38.30
N LEU A 459 0.54 7.90 -38.87
CA LEU A 459 0.51 8.89 -39.95
C LEU A 459 0.53 10.32 -39.40
N THR A 460 -0.09 10.54 -38.24
CA THR A 460 -0.25 11.84 -37.61
C THR A 460 0.58 12.01 -36.32
N ASN A 461 1.14 10.91 -35.82
CA ASN A 461 1.80 10.82 -34.51
C ASN A 461 0.91 11.26 -33.34
N LYS A 462 -0.40 11.06 -33.45
CA LYS A 462 -1.36 11.37 -32.39
C LYS A 462 -1.75 10.10 -31.64
N ASN A 463 -1.79 10.19 -30.32
CA ASN A 463 -2.34 9.14 -29.49
C ASN A 463 -3.85 9.35 -29.27
N SER A 464 -4.56 8.28 -28.90
CA SER A 464 -5.93 8.33 -28.39
C SER A 464 -6.25 7.08 -27.58
N VAL A 465 -7.01 7.23 -26.49
CA VAL A 465 -7.56 6.09 -25.73
C VAL A 465 -8.79 5.57 -26.47
N VAL A 466 -8.69 4.38 -27.05
CA VAL A 466 -9.79 3.74 -27.83
C VAL A 466 -10.65 2.81 -26.98
N LYS A 467 -10.13 2.35 -25.84
CA LYS A 467 -10.86 1.57 -24.85
C LYS A 467 -10.39 1.92 -23.43
N ALA A 468 -11.31 1.99 -22.49
CA ALA A 468 -11.04 2.11 -21.06
C ALA A 468 -12.11 1.32 -20.29
N GLU A 469 -11.70 0.30 -19.55
CA GLU A 469 -12.59 -0.60 -18.82
C GLU A 469 -11.95 -1.12 -17.53
N ILE A 470 -12.78 -1.59 -16.60
CA ILE A 470 -12.34 -2.48 -15.53
C ILE A 470 -12.63 -3.90 -15.99
N VAL A 471 -11.61 -4.75 -16.01
CA VAL A 471 -11.76 -6.19 -16.27
C VAL A 471 -12.00 -6.88 -14.92
N PRO A 472 -13.24 -7.29 -14.60
CA PRO A 472 -13.52 -7.89 -13.31
C PRO A 472 -12.91 -9.29 -13.22
N ASN A 473 -12.61 -9.74 -12.01
CA ASN A 473 -11.99 -11.05 -11.78
C ASN A 473 -12.78 -12.23 -12.34
N SER A 474 -14.11 -12.09 -12.50
CA SER A 474 -14.96 -13.06 -13.17
C SER A 474 -14.54 -13.41 -14.61
N VAL A 475 -13.76 -12.54 -15.28
CA VAL A 475 -13.21 -12.78 -16.61
C VAL A 475 -12.03 -13.75 -16.56
N TYR A 476 -11.14 -13.59 -15.58
CA TYR A 476 -9.90 -14.38 -15.52
C TYR A 476 -9.94 -15.52 -14.52
N LYS A 477 -10.83 -15.55 -13.52
CA LYS A 477 -10.89 -16.58 -12.46
C LYS A 477 -11.06 -18.03 -12.92
N THR A 478 -11.34 -18.25 -14.20
CA THR A 478 -11.43 -19.60 -14.80
C THR A 478 -10.23 -19.94 -15.69
N TYR A 479 -9.23 -19.06 -15.76
CA TYR A 479 -7.99 -19.31 -16.48
C TYR A 479 -7.19 -20.38 -15.73
N ALA A 480 -6.20 -20.97 -16.40
CA ALA A 480 -5.30 -21.90 -15.73
C ALA A 480 -4.46 -21.16 -14.69
N GLN A 481 -4.25 -21.79 -13.53
CA GLN A 481 -3.39 -21.25 -12.47
C GLN A 481 -1.92 -21.22 -12.93
N ASP A 482 -1.26 -20.06 -12.81
CA ASP A 482 0.16 -19.94 -13.11
C ASP A 482 1.01 -20.57 -11.97
N PRO A 483 2.02 -21.39 -12.30
CA PRO A 483 2.85 -22.05 -11.29
C PRO A 483 3.70 -21.09 -10.44
N ILE A 484 3.81 -19.79 -10.79
CA ILE A 484 4.62 -18.84 -10.02
C ILE A 484 4.16 -18.70 -8.58
N VAL A 485 2.84 -18.71 -8.33
CA VAL A 485 2.30 -18.58 -6.97
C VAL A 485 2.74 -19.75 -6.09
N ASN A 486 2.74 -20.98 -6.62
CA ASN A 486 3.25 -22.16 -5.92
C ASN A 486 4.77 -22.13 -5.70
N LYS A 487 5.53 -21.58 -6.65
CA LYS A 487 6.98 -21.38 -6.50
C LYS A 487 7.28 -20.38 -5.37
N LEU A 488 6.55 -19.27 -5.30
CA LEU A 488 6.67 -18.29 -4.22
C LEU A 488 6.24 -18.89 -2.87
N LYS A 489 5.12 -19.61 -2.82
CA LYS A 489 4.68 -20.34 -1.62
C LYS A 489 5.75 -21.27 -1.08
N THR A 490 6.41 -22.01 -1.97
CA THR A 490 7.52 -22.91 -1.60
C THR A 490 8.72 -22.13 -1.06
N LYS A 491 9.12 -21.06 -1.75
CA LYS A 491 10.25 -20.20 -1.36
C LYS A 491 10.06 -19.57 0.02
N TYR A 492 8.86 -19.10 0.32
CA TYR A 492 8.52 -18.40 1.56
C TYR A 492 7.92 -19.31 2.65
N SER A 493 7.88 -20.62 2.43
CA SER A 493 7.17 -21.59 3.28
C SER A 493 7.50 -21.49 4.78
N GLU A 494 8.78 -21.29 5.13
CA GLU A 494 9.19 -21.11 6.54
C GLU A 494 8.64 -19.82 7.16
N GLN A 495 8.66 -18.70 6.42
CA GLN A 495 8.18 -17.40 6.92
C GLN A 495 6.66 -17.38 7.05
N ILE A 496 5.94 -18.02 6.12
CA ILE A 496 4.47 -18.04 6.10
C ILE A 496 3.88 -19.20 6.90
N ALA A 497 4.70 -20.10 7.46
CA ALA A 497 4.23 -21.28 8.21
C ALA A 497 3.28 -20.90 9.36
N MET A 498 3.52 -19.74 9.99
CA MET A 498 2.68 -19.24 11.07
C MET A 498 1.23 -18.96 10.62
N ALA A 499 1.00 -18.58 9.35
CA ALA A 499 -0.34 -18.29 8.83
C ALA A 499 -1.26 -19.51 8.96
N SER A 500 -0.76 -20.71 8.69
CA SER A 500 -1.52 -21.97 8.75
C SER A 500 -1.70 -22.52 10.16
N ARG A 501 -1.10 -21.90 11.19
CA ARG A 501 -1.18 -22.38 12.56
C ARG A 501 -2.62 -22.24 13.08
N VAL A 502 -3.20 -23.34 13.56
CA VAL A 502 -4.47 -23.32 14.29
C VAL A 502 -4.26 -22.64 15.63
N VAL A 503 -5.06 -21.61 15.93
CA VAL A 503 -5.02 -20.86 17.20
C VAL A 503 -6.08 -21.36 18.18
N GLY A 504 -7.16 -21.97 17.70
CA GLY A 504 -8.21 -22.50 18.56
C GLY A 504 -9.52 -22.64 17.82
N TYR A 505 -10.62 -22.52 18.55
CA TYR A 505 -11.97 -22.68 18.01
C TYR A 505 -12.85 -21.50 18.39
N ASN A 506 -13.79 -21.18 17.52
CA ASN A 506 -14.81 -20.17 17.72
C ASN A 506 -16.18 -20.83 17.59
N ASP A 507 -16.96 -20.84 18.68
CA ASP A 507 -18.24 -21.57 18.76
C ASP A 507 -19.37 -20.98 17.91
N GLU A 508 -19.31 -19.67 17.66
CA GLU A 508 -20.25 -18.95 16.80
C GLU A 508 -19.53 -17.83 16.03
N GLN A 509 -20.14 -17.32 14.96
CA GLN A 509 -19.55 -16.22 14.21
C GLN A 509 -19.48 -14.95 15.07
N ARG A 510 -18.32 -14.28 15.10
CA ARG A 510 -18.10 -13.00 15.81
C ARG A 510 -18.14 -11.83 14.85
N ASP A 511 -18.94 -10.82 15.18
CA ASP A 511 -18.98 -9.60 14.38
C ASP A 511 -17.81 -8.64 14.67
N ARG A 512 -17.65 -7.62 13.83
CA ARG A 512 -16.58 -6.60 13.96
C ARG A 512 -16.59 -5.86 15.31
N ASN A 513 -17.73 -5.70 15.96
CA ASN A 513 -17.83 -4.98 17.22
C ASN A 513 -17.37 -5.87 18.37
N GLU A 514 -17.79 -7.14 18.38
CA GLU A 514 -17.32 -8.13 19.35
C GLU A 514 -15.80 -8.26 19.32
N LEU A 515 -15.22 -8.42 18.13
CA LEU A 515 -13.78 -8.55 17.93
C LEU A 515 -13.01 -7.34 18.49
N ARG A 516 -13.46 -6.12 18.16
CA ARG A 516 -12.85 -4.88 18.65
C ARG A 516 -13.00 -4.72 20.16
N GLN A 517 -14.15 -5.12 20.72
CA GLN A 517 -14.37 -5.07 22.15
C GLN A 517 -13.47 -6.05 22.91
N THR A 518 -13.25 -7.26 22.39
CA THR A 518 -12.30 -8.24 22.94
C THR A 518 -10.87 -7.69 22.91
N VAL A 519 -10.44 -7.10 21.81
CA VAL A 519 -9.11 -6.47 21.73
C VAL A 519 -8.98 -5.30 22.72
N ALA A 520 -9.99 -4.45 22.85
CA ALA A 520 -9.98 -3.37 23.86
C ALA A 520 -9.84 -3.91 25.29
N GLN A 521 -10.47 -5.05 25.59
CA GLN A 521 -10.33 -5.74 26.86
C GLN A 521 -8.90 -6.26 27.06
N LYS A 522 -8.30 -6.91 26.05
CA LYS A 522 -6.91 -7.36 26.14
C LYS A 522 -5.91 -6.20 26.25
N TYR A 523 -6.18 -5.06 25.62
CA TYR A 523 -5.37 -3.84 25.78
C TYR A 523 -5.34 -3.38 27.24
N ILE A 524 -6.48 -3.30 27.92
CA ILE A 524 -6.49 -2.87 29.33
C ILE A 524 -5.87 -3.92 30.25
N GLU A 525 -6.04 -5.22 29.97
CA GLU A 525 -5.42 -6.30 30.75
C GLU A 525 -3.89 -6.22 30.71
N LYS A 526 -3.29 -6.20 29.50
CA LYS A 526 -1.83 -6.06 29.34
C LYS A 526 -1.33 -4.70 29.85
N GLY A 527 -2.13 -3.67 29.66
CA GLY A 527 -1.86 -2.33 30.17
C GLY A 527 -1.73 -2.28 31.69
N LEU A 528 -2.67 -2.91 32.40
CA LEU A 528 -2.65 -2.99 33.86
C LEU A 528 -1.52 -3.91 34.36
N GLU A 529 -1.24 -5.01 33.66
CA GLU A 529 -0.11 -5.90 33.96
C GLU A 529 1.22 -5.13 33.97
N LYS A 530 1.48 -4.34 32.92
CA LYS A 530 2.73 -3.60 32.78
C LYS A 530 2.78 -2.32 33.61
N TRP A 531 1.72 -1.52 33.59
CA TRP A 531 1.74 -0.13 34.08
C TRP A 531 0.83 0.13 35.29
N GLY A 532 -0.10 -0.77 35.60
CA GLY A 532 -1.15 -0.54 36.61
C GLY A 532 -0.63 -0.35 38.04
N ALA A 533 0.59 -0.80 38.35
CA ALA A 533 1.22 -0.55 39.65
C ALA A 533 1.67 0.91 39.84
N ASN A 534 1.90 1.65 38.74
CA ASN A 534 2.47 3.00 38.76
C ASN A 534 1.49 4.08 38.27
N TYR A 535 0.42 3.68 37.57
CA TYR A 535 -0.50 4.61 36.92
C TYR A 535 -1.96 4.19 37.16
N ASP A 536 -2.81 5.18 37.46
CA ASP A 536 -4.26 5.02 37.51
C ASP A 536 -4.82 5.05 36.08
N ILE A 537 -4.75 3.92 35.39
CA ILE A 537 -5.19 3.77 34.00
C ILE A 537 -6.72 3.72 33.94
N VAL A 538 -7.33 4.58 33.14
CA VAL A 538 -8.80 4.65 32.99
C VAL A 538 -9.31 3.52 32.10
N LEU A 539 -8.77 3.39 30.89
CA LEU A 539 -9.28 2.47 29.89
C LEU A 539 -8.18 1.94 28.98
N GLY A 540 -8.49 0.84 28.30
CA GLY A 540 -7.74 0.29 27.18
C GLY A 540 -8.60 0.33 25.91
N GLY A 541 -7.96 0.37 24.75
CA GLY A 541 -8.61 0.40 23.44
C GLY A 541 -8.43 1.73 22.70
N GLY A 542 -9.24 2.00 21.69
CA GLY A 542 -9.07 3.17 20.84
C GLY A 542 -9.81 3.08 19.51
N TYR A 543 -9.28 3.78 18.52
CA TYR A 543 -9.79 3.74 17.15
C TYR A 543 -9.32 2.46 16.49
N MET A 544 -10.24 1.51 16.28
CA MET A 544 -9.91 0.21 15.72
C MET A 544 -10.86 -0.15 14.58
N SER A 545 -10.29 -0.73 13.52
CA SER A 545 -11.00 -1.19 12.33
C SER A 545 -10.71 -2.65 12.08
N VAL A 546 -11.74 -3.40 11.71
CA VAL A 546 -11.64 -4.80 11.28
C VAL A 546 -11.65 -4.82 9.75
N ARG A 547 -10.68 -5.51 9.14
CA ARG A 547 -10.54 -5.64 7.68
C ARG A 547 -11.34 -6.84 7.16
N SER A 548 -11.29 -7.06 5.84
CA SER A 548 -12.02 -8.11 5.15
C SER A 548 -11.79 -9.49 5.78
N PRO A 549 -12.85 -10.29 6.05
CA PRO A 549 -14.25 -10.10 5.65
C PRO A 549 -15.10 -9.31 6.66
N GLY A 550 -14.50 -8.78 7.74
CA GLY A 550 -15.18 -7.96 8.75
C GLY A 550 -15.93 -8.77 9.81
N TYR A 551 -15.66 -10.06 9.91
CA TYR A 551 -16.15 -11.00 10.91
C TYR A 551 -15.17 -12.17 11.08
N LEU A 552 -15.31 -12.93 12.16
CA LEU A 552 -14.62 -14.21 12.36
C LEU A 552 -15.65 -15.34 12.35
N ALA A 553 -15.52 -16.28 11.41
CA ALA A 553 -16.46 -17.39 11.26
C ALA A 553 -16.43 -18.35 12.45
N ALA A 554 -17.53 -19.08 12.67
CA ALA A 554 -17.54 -20.22 13.59
C ALA A 554 -16.70 -21.37 13.02
N GLY A 555 -16.04 -22.14 13.90
CA GLY A 555 -15.20 -23.27 13.51
C GLY A 555 -13.76 -23.16 14.02
N GLU A 556 -12.89 -23.97 13.41
CA GLU A 556 -11.44 -23.89 13.62
C GLU A 556 -10.92 -22.53 13.14
N VAL A 557 -10.13 -21.87 13.98
CA VAL A 557 -9.55 -20.57 13.67
C VAL A 557 -8.05 -20.74 13.44
N THR A 558 -7.56 -20.24 12.31
CA THR A 558 -6.12 -20.14 12.03
C THR A 558 -5.61 -18.73 12.30
N TYR A 559 -4.30 -18.61 12.48
CA TYR A 559 -3.67 -17.30 12.68
C TYR A 559 -3.82 -16.41 11.43
N SER A 560 -3.85 -17.00 10.23
CA SER A 560 -4.15 -16.30 8.97
C SER A 560 -5.52 -15.60 8.99
N MET A 561 -6.57 -16.26 9.54
CA MET A 561 -7.90 -15.66 9.67
C MET A 561 -7.86 -14.44 10.58
N ILE A 562 -7.16 -14.51 11.71
CA ILE A 562 -7.00 -13.40 12.66
C ILE A 562 -6.19 -12.26 12.04
N MET A 563 -5.07 -12.59 11.37
CA MET A 563 -4.22 -11.59 10.73
C MET A 563 -4.96 -10.88 9.60
N SER A 564 -5.77 -11.58 8.81
CA SER A 564 -6.55 -10.96 7.72
C SER A 564 -7.53 -9.89 8.23
N ILE A 565 -8.17 -10.13 9.39
CA ILE A 565 -9.12 -9.17 9.97
C ILE A 565 -8.44 -8.06 10.81
N MET A 566 -7.25 -8.33 11.38
CA MET A 566 -6.46 -7.38 12.18
C MET A 566 -5.00 -7.32 11.70
N PRO A 567 -4.72 -6.81 10.48
CA PRO A 567 -3.42 -6.98 9.83
C PRO A 567 -2.34 -5.98 10.27
N PHE A 568 -2.66 -5.02 11.14
CA PHE A 568 -1.74 -3.92 11.46
C PHE A 568 -0.74 -4.28 12.58
N ASP A 569 0.50 -3.83 12.41
CA ASP A 569 1.58 -3.91 13.40
C ASP A 569 1.56 -2.70 14.35
N ASN A 570 0.37 -2.28 14.79
CA ASN A 570 0.23 -1.15 15.70
C ASN A 570 0.62 -1.57 17.12
N ARG A 571 1.67 -0.95 17.68
CA ARG A 571 2.26 -1.35 18.96
C ARG A 571 1.47 -0.80 20.14
N LEU A 572 1.36 -1.56 21.22
CA LEU A 572 0.68 -1.13 22.43
C LEU A 572 1.47 -0.04 23.19
N VAL A 573 0.79 1.03 23.58
CA VAL A 573 1.38 2.21 24.24
C VAL A 573 0.54 2.70 25.41
N LEU A 574 1.22 3.22 26.44
CA LEU A 574 0.61 4.02 27.49
C LEU A 574 0.58 5.48 27.03
N CYS A 575 -0.58 6.11 27.09
CA CYS A 575 -0.77 7.50 26.71
C CYS A 575 -1.37 8.32 27.84
N THR A 576 -1.06 9.62 27.82
CA THR A 576 -1.89 10.62 28.50
C THR A 576 -2.92 11.23 27.53
N VAL A 577 -4.10 11.53 28.06
CA VAL A 577 -5.20 12.19 27.35
C VAL A 577 -5.83 13.25 28.24
N SER A 578 -6.20 14.40 27.68
CA SER A 578 -6.98 15.39 28.42
C SER A 578 -8.42 14.90 28.63
N GLY A 579 -9.07 15.26 29.73
CA GLY A 579 -10.44 14.85 30.03
C GLY A 579 -11.43 15.27 28.95
N SER A 580 -11.19 16.41 28.29
CA SER A 580 -12.01 16.86 27.15
C SER A 580 -11.91 15.93 25.94
N LYS A 581 -10.72 15.41 25.63
CA LYS A 581 -10.51 14.42 24.56
C LYS A 581 -10.98 13.02 24.94
N LEU A 582 -10.78 12.63 26.19
CA LEU A 582 -11.32 11.39 26.75
C LEU A 582 -12.85 11.34 26.60
N LEU A 583 -13.53 12.43 26.95
CA LEU A 583 -14.99 12.54 26.81
C LEU A 583 -15.46 12.58 25.36
N SER A 584 -14.80 13.37 24.49
CA SER A 584 -15.29 13.61 23.12
C SER A 584 -14.94 12.50 22.13
N GLN A 585 -13.86 11.74 22.35
CA GLN A 585 -13.42 10.67 21.46
C GLN A 585 -13.73 9.28 22.02
N PHE A 586 -13.16 8.93 23.17
CA PHE A 586 -13.10 7.55 23.68
C PHE A 586 -14.35 7.12 24.46
N ILE A 587 -14.95 8.02 25.24
CA ILE A 587 -16.14 7.73 26.05
C ILE A 587 -17.43 8.11 25.31
N ASN A 588 -17.33 8.86 24.21
CA ASN A 588 -18.48 9.30 23.43
C ASN A 588 -19.15 8.12 22.71
N THR A 589 -20.34 7.73 23.18
CA THR A 589 -21.11 6.61 22.61
C THR A 589 -21.64 6.87 21.20
N GLU A 590 -21.64 8.12 20.73
CA GLU A 590 -21.97 8.44 19.34
C GLU A 590 -20.83 8.08 18.38
N ASN A 591 -19.60 7.92 18.88
CA ASN A 591 -18.43 7.60 18.07
C ASN A 591 -18.26 6.09 17.92
N GLN A 592 -18.93 5.53 16.92
CA GLN A 592 -18.98 4.08 16.64
C GLN A 592 -17.64 3.45 16.20
N ASN A 593 -16.58 4.26 16.06
CA ASN A 593 -15.24 3.78 15.68
C ASN A 593 -14.33 3.53 16.89
N TYR A 594 -14.73 3.94 18.10
CA TYR A 594 -13.94 3.78 19.31
C TYR A 594 -14.48 2.65 20.16
N PHE A 595 -13.60 1.71 20.49
CA PHE A 595 -13.90 0.55 21.34
C PHE A 595 -12.98 0.60 22.53
N VAL A 596 -13.56 0.55 23.72
CA VAL A 596 -12.83 0.71 24.97
C VAL A 596 -13.29 -0.29 26.02
N ALA A 597 -12.36 -0.68 26.89
CA ALA A 597 -12.64 -1.44 28.10
C ALA A 597 -12.09 -0.67 29.30
N TYR A 598 -12.86 -0.59 30.37
CA TYR A 598 -12.49 0.18 31.57
C TYR A 598 -11.71 -0.70 32.55
N SER A 599 -10.75 -0.10 33.25
CA SER A 599 -10.23 -0.69 34.48
C SER A 599 -11.21 -0.47 35.64
N SER A 600 -10.96 -1.09 36.79
CA SER A 600 -11.72 -0.79 38.02
C SER A 600 -11.63 0.68 38.43
N TYR A 601 -10.48 1.33 38.22
CA TYR A 601 -10.35 2.78 38.42
C TYR A 601 -11.18 3.56 37.39
N GLY A 602 -11.11 3.17 36.11
CA GLY A 602 -11.90 3.76 35.04
C GLY A 602 -13.39 3.75 35.30
N ASP A 603 -13.92 2.62 35.75
CA ASP A 603 -15.33 2.48 36.14
C ASP A 603 -15.75 3.45 37.24
N SER A 604 -14.84 3.76 38.18
CA SER A 604 -15.09 4.71 39.25
C SER A 604 -15.13 6.18 38.78
N VAL A 605 -14.47 6.51 37.67
CA VAL A 605 -14.32 7.90 37.20
C VAL A 605 -15.09 8.23 35.91
N LYS A 606 -15.46 7.25 35.08
CA LYS A 606 -16.02 7.46 33.72
C LYS A 606 -17.24 8.39 33.66
N ASN A 607 -18.07 8.39 34.69
CA ASN A 607 -19.28 9.24 34.79
C ASN A 607 -19.01 10.63 35.40
N SER A 608 -17.75 10.92 35.74
CA SER A 608 -17.34 12.15 36.44
C SER A 608 -16.00 12.69 35.92
N VAL A 609 -15.67 12.41 34.66
CA VAL A 609 -14.44 12.88 34.02
C VAL A 609 -14.41 14.41 34.02
N ASP A 610 -13.34 14.97 34.57
CA ASP A 610 -13.09 16.40 34.61
C ASP A 610 -12.35 16.80 33.32
N ALA A 611 -13.00 17.60 32.49
CA ALA A 611 -12.47 18.02 31.19
C ALA A 611 -11.10 18.73 31.27
N SER A 612 -10.76 19.28 32.43
CA SER A 612 -9.50 20.02 32.67
C SER A 612 -8.33 19.15 33.14
N LYS A 613 -8.58 17.89 33.52
CA LYS A 613 -7.55 16.97 34.03
C LYS A 613 -6.94 16.12 32.93
N THR A 614 -5.80 15.51 33.25
CA THR A 614 -5.14 14.51 32.41
C THR A 614 -5.38 13.12 32.98
N TYR A 615 -5.58 12.15 32.10
CA TYR A 615 -5.86 10.75 32.42
C TYR A 615 -4.90 9.83 31.66
N TYR A 616 -4.66 8.64 32.21
CA TYR A 616 -3.86 7.61 31.56
C TYR A 616 -4.76 6.60 30.86
N ILE A 617 -4.42 6.26 29.62
CA ILE A 617 -5.10 5.24 28.82
C ILE A 617 -4.08 4.35 28.14
N VAL A 618 -4.49 3.13 27.81
CA VAL A 618 -3.68 2.19 27.03
C VAL A 618 -4.30 2.03 25.65
N THR A 619 -3.51 2.22 24.61
CA THR A 619 -3.99 2.19 23.22
C THR A 619 -2.88 1.70 22.30
N ASP A 620 -3.05 1.79 21.00
CA ASP A 620 -2.01 1.45 20.02
C ASP A 620 -1.42 2.68 19.33
N THR A 621 -0.30 2.49 18.64
CA THR A 621 0.43 3.57 17.96
C THR A 621 -0.42 4.29 16.91
N TYR A 622 -1.30 3.58 16.20
CA TYR A 622 -2.21 4.22 15.25
C TYR A 622 -3.17 5.17 15.96
N SER A 623 -3.78 4.72 17.06
CA SER A 623 -4.66 5.56 17.87
C SER A 623 -3.91 6.72 18.54
N SER A 624 -2.64 6.54 18.96
CA SER A 624 -1.84 7.64 19.50
C SER A 624 -1.46 8.68 18.47
N ASP A 625 -1.18 8.24 17.25
CA ASP A 625 -0.76 9.09 16.13
C ASP A 625 -1.95 9.80 15.47
N TYR A 626 -3.16 9.26 15.64
CA TYR A 626 -4.36 9.84 15.06
C TYR A 626 -4.63 11.22 15.66
N ALA A 627 -4.31 12.26 14.89
CA ALA A 627 -4.30 13.66 15.33
C ALA A 627 -5.58 14.11 16.09
N PRO A 628 -6.80 13.69 15.73
CA PRO A 628 -8.00 14.02 16.49
C PRO A 628 -7.98 13.58 17.97
N ASN A 629 -7.25 12.52 18.31
CA ASN A 629 -7.13 12.02 19.67
C ASN A 629 -6.26 12.92 20.56
N ALA A 630 -5.26 13.58 19.97
CA ALA A 630 -4.32 14.46 20.68
C ALA A 630 -3.73 13.80 21.93
N LEU A 631 -3.18 12.61 21.76
CA LEU A 631 -2.53 11.84 22.83
C LEU A 631 -1.07 12.24 22.99
N THR A 632 -0.50 11.97 24.15
CA THR A 632 0.95 12.02 24.37
C THR A 632 1.40 10.67 24.89
N VAL A 633 2.23 9.98 24.11
CA VAL A 633 2.82 8.69 24.48
C VAL A 633 3.73 8.89 25.69
N VAL A 634 3.54 8.04 26.70
CA VAL A 634 4.30 8.01 27.95
C VAL A 634 5.33 6.89 27.93
N ASP A 635 4.90 5.71 27.46
CA ASP A 635 5.73 4.51 27.44
C ASP A 635 5.21 3.51 26.38
N TYR A 636 6.10 2.63 25.91
CA TYR A 636 5.80 1.57 24.95
C TYR A 636 5.76 0.22 25.67
N TYR A 637 4.93 -0.71 25.21
CA TYR A 637 5.01 -2.10 25.66
C TYR A 637 6.35 -2.72 25.20
N ASP A 638 6.99 -3.56 26.03
CA ASP A 638 8.39 -3.99 25.77
C ASP A 638 8.51 -4.98 24.61
N ALA A 639 7.47 -5.78 24.42
CA ALA A 639 7.37 -6.74 23.33
C ALA A 639 6.51 -6.18 22.19
N ASP A 640 6.80 -6.61 20.97
CA ASP A 640 5.95 -6.35 19.81
C ASP A 640 4.70 -7.21 19.90
N VAL A 641 3.71 -6.66 20.61
CA VAL A 641 2.40 -7.26 20.85
C VAL A 641 1.37 -6.43 20.10
N PHE A 642 0.70 -7.07 19.14
CA PHE A 642 -0.28 -6.43 18.28
C PHE A 642 -1.70 -6.90 18.62
N ALA A 643 -2.71 -6.16 18.14
CA ALA A 643 -4.12 -6.49 18.33
C ALA A 643 -4.46 -7.95 17.96
N ARG A 644 -3.89 -8.44 16.84
CA ARG A 644 -4.05 -9.83 16.39
C ARG A 644 -3.44 -10.85 17.34
N ASP A 645 -2.30 -10.55 17.96
CA ASP A 645 -1.63 -11.49 18.85
C ASP A 645 -2.42 -11.66 20.14
N LEU A 646 -2.97 -10.55 20.64
CA LEU A 646 -3.86 -10.54 21.80
C LEU A 646 -5.17 -11.28 21.53
N LEU A 647 -5.72 -11.14 20.33
CA LEU A 647 -6.90 -11.88 19.92
C LEU A 647 -6.59 -13.38 19.75
N ALA A 648 -5.43 -13.73 19.19
CA ALA A 648 -4.98 -15.12 19.08
C ALA A 648 -4.77 -15.74 20.47
N GLU A 649 -4.07 -15.06 21.38
CA GLU A 649 -3.86 -15.48 22.78
C GLU A 649 -5.21 -15.70 23.48
N PHE A 650 -6.16 -14.79 23.32
CA PHE A 650 -7.51 -14.95 23.88
C PHE A 650 -8.22 -16.21 23.37
N ILE A 651 -8.11 -16.52 22.08
CA ILE A 651 -8.74 -17.71 21.47
C ILE A 651 -8.00 -18.98 21.91
N GLU A 652 -6.68 -18.96 22.01
CA GLU A 652 -5.85 -20.05 22.52
C GLU A 652 -6.21 -20.40 23.98
N GLU A 653 -6.60 -19.40 24.77
CA GLU A 653 -7.11 -19.54 26.14
C GLU A 653 -8.57 -20.06 26.21
N GLY A 654 -9.24 -20.29 25.07
CA GLY A 654 -10.63 -20.74 24.99
C GLY A 654 -11.66 -19.61 25.10
N GLY A 655 -11.26 -18.37 24.86
CA GLY A 655 -12.07 -17.18 25.06
C GLY A 655 -13.34 -17.05 24.19
N TYR A 656 -13.36 -17.70 23.01
CA TYR A 656 -14.54 -17.81 22.14
C TYR A 656 -15.09 -19.24 22.07
N GLY A 657 -14.84 -20.01 23.12
CA GLY A 657 -15.20 -21.41 23.19
C GLY A 657 -14.00 -22.31 22.96
N SER A 658 -14.20 -23.56 23.30
CA SER A 658 -13.27 -24.63 22.95
C SER A 658 -13.78 -25.31 21.70
N ALA A 659 -12.90 -26.03 21.00
CA ALA A 659 -13.35 -27.01 20.02
C ALA A 659 -14.47 -27.83 20.67
N PRO A 660 -15.53 -28.20 19.93
CA PRO A 660 -16.44 -29.22 20.41
C PRO A 660 -15.53 -30.33 20.88
N THR A 661 -15.66 -30.73 22.13
CA THR A 661 -14.94 -31.88 22.65
C THR A 661 -15.49 -33.10 21.91
N ASP A 662 -15.09 -33.29 20.66
CA ASP A 662 -14.68 -34.61 20.21
C ASP A 662 -13.44 -34.89 21.04
N ASP A 663 -13.65 -35.26 22.31
CA ASP A 663 -12.57 -35.64 23.21
C ASP A 663 -11.69 -36.62 22.42
N TYR A 664 -10.44 -36.25 22.20
CA TYR A 664 -9.41 -37.21 21.84
C TYR A 664 -9.17 -38.10 23.06
N VAL A 665 -10.17 -38.91 23.45
CA VAL A 665 -9.93 -40.06 24.30
C VAL A 665 -9.28 -41.08 23.40
N LEU A 666 -7.95 -41.00 23.29
CA LEU A 666 -7.17 -42.11 22.80
C LEU A 666 -7.50 -43.30 23.70
N THR A 667 -8.25 -44.22 23.14
CA THR A 667 -8.79 -45.39 23.83
C THR A 667 -7.97 -46.57 23.40
N THR A 668 -7.40 -47.28 24.37
CA THR A 668 -6.65 -48.51 24.09
C THR A 668 -7.60 -49.58 23.52
N ILE A 669 -7.09 -50.52 22.73
CA ILE A 669 -7.92 -51.63 22.22
C ILE A 669 -8.68 -52.37 23.35
N PRO A 670 -8.07 -52.68 24.51
CA PRO A 670 -8.79 -53.28 25.64
C PRO A 670 -9.93 -52.42 26.20
N GLU A 671 -9.75 -51.11 26.28
CA GLU A 671 -10.81 -50.19 26.71
C GLU A 671 -11.93 -50.13 25.68
N ALA A 672 -11.60 -50.11 24.38
CA ALA A 672 -12.59 -50.13 23.32
C ALA A 672 -13.43 -51.43 23.34
N LEU A 673 -12.78 -52.57 23.57
CA LEU A 673 -13.44 -53.85 23.77
C LEU A 673 -14.34 -53.85 25.01
N THR A 674 -13.89 -53.23 26.10
CA THR A 674 -14.67 -53.09 27.34
C THR A 674 -15.89 -52.20 27.15
N ILE A 675 -15.73 -51.05 26.50
CA ILE A 675 -16.82 -50.12 26.15
C ILE A 675 -17.86 -50.86 25.31
N GLY A 676 -17.43 -51.52 24.24
CA GLY A 676 -18.32 -52.30 23.37
C GLY A 676 -19.02 -53.43 24.12
N GLY A 677 -18.31 -54.14 25.00
CA GLY A 677 -18.89 -55.22 25.81
C GLY A 677 -20.00 -54.76 26.77
N ASN A 678 -20.00 -53.48 27.15
CA ASN A 678 -21.04 -52.88 28.00
C ASN A 678 -22.24 -52.34 27.21
N LEU A 679 -22.17 -52.26 25.88
CA LEU A 679 -23.28 -51.86 25.03
C LEU A 679 -24.29 -52.99 24.87
N ALA A 680 -25.57 -52.64 24.73
CA ALA A 680 -26.60 -53.59 24.31
C ALA A 680 -26.32 -54.15 22.90
N ASN A 681 -26.88 -55.32 22.59
CA ASN A 681 -26.72 -55.92 21.25
C ASN A 681 -27.22 -54.96 20.16
N ASN A 682 -26.40 -54.80 19.12
CA ASN A 682 -26.56 -53.87 17.99
C ASN A 682 -26.62 -52.39 18.39
N ALA A 683 -26.15 -52.04 19.59
CA ALA A 683 -26.01 -50.65 19.99
C ALA A 683 -24.61 -50.12 19.64
N THR A 684 -24.56 -48.81 19.37
CA THR A 684 -23.36 -48.05 19.09
C THR A 684 -23.15 -47.05 20.23
N SER A 685 -21.90 -46.77 20.57
CA SER A 685 -21.54 -45.79 21.57
C SER A 685 -22.07 -44.40 21.22
N GLU A 686 -22.36 -43.60 22.25
CA GLU A 686 -22.81 -42.21 22.07
C GLU A 686 -21.73 -41.38 21.35
N TYR A 687 -20.47 -41.53 21.80
CA TYR A 687 -19.30 -40.83 21.28
C TYR A 687 -18.50 -41.67 20.28
N ALA A 688 -17.70 -40.99 19.45
CA ALA A 688 -16.64 -41.61 18.66
C ALA A 688 -15.34 -41.64 19.48
N TYR A 689 -14.52 -42.65 19.26
CA TYR A 689 -13.26 -42.88 19.96
C TYR A 689 -12.12 -42.99 18.97
N TYR A 690 -10.92 -42.61 19.42
CA TYR A 690 -9.68 -42.78 18.69
C TYR A 690 -9.02 -44.06 19.19
N VAL A 691 -8.75 -45.00 18.29
CA VAL A 691 -8.09 -46.26 18.62
C VAL A 691 -6.81 -46.37 17.80
N GLU A 692 -5.70 -46.56 18.50
CA GLU A 692 -4.39 -46.81 17.91
C GLU A 692 -4.13 -48.33 17.86
N GLY A 693 -3.52 -48.78 16.77
CA GLY A 693 -3.06 -50.16 16.64
C GLY A 693 -2.24 -50.37 15.36
N THR A 694 -1.67 -51.55 15.24
CA THR A 694 -0.99 -52.01 14.02
C THR A 694 -1.96 -52.86 13.22
N VAL A 695 -2.07 -52.63 11.91
CA VAL A 695 -2.94 -53.43 11.03
C VAL A 695 -2.42 -54.87 11.00
N LYS A 696 -3.15 -55.78 11.63
CA LYS A 696 -2.86 -57.22 11.71
C LYS A 696 -3.30 -57.97 10.47
N SER A 697 -4.50 -57.67 9.95
CA SER A 697 -4.99 -58.24 8.70
C SER A 697 -6.10 -57.39 8.06
N VAL A 698 -6.25 -57.53 6.75
CA VAL A 698 -7.32 -56.90 5.96
C VAL A 698 -8.36 -57.96 5.62
N ALA A 699 -9.52 -57.88 6.24
CA ALA A 699 -10.63 -58.82 6.04
C ALA A 699 -11.47 -58.48 4.79
N SER A 700 -11.56 -57.21 4.41
CA SER A 700 -12.19 -56.77 3.16
C SER A 700 -11.48 -55.54 2.61
N SER A 701 -10.88 -55.66 1.43
CA SER A 701 -10.22 -54.55 0.73
C SER A 701 -11.20 -53.64 -0.02
N THR A 702 -12.48 -54.00 -0.11
CA THR A 702 -13.51 -53.13 -0.71
C THR A 702 -14.03 -52.09 0.27
N TYR A 703 -14.25 -52.50 1.53
CA TYR A 703 -14.77 -51.62 2.57
C TYR A 703 -13.69 -51.13 3.52
N GLY A 704 -12.50 -51.74 3.51
CA GLY A 704 -11.48 -51.49 4.52
C GLY A 704 -11.84 -52.11 5.85
N ASN A 705 -12.30 -53.37 5.84
CA ASN A 705 -12.51 -54.07 7.11
C ASN A 705 -11.17 -54.61 7.58
N LEU A 706 -10.73 -54.17 8.75
CA LEU A 706 -9.39 -54.44 9.28
C LEU A 706 -9.49 -55.16 10.62
N TYR A 707 -8.44 -55.88 10.97
CA TYR A 707 -8.12 -56.21 12.36
C TYR A 707 -6.89 -55.41 12.73
N ILE A 708 -6.99 -54.60 13.78
CA ILE A 708 -5.84 -53.88 14.35
C ILE A 708 -5.45 -54.52 15.68
N GLU A 709 -4.16 -54.51 15.99
CA GLU A 709 -3.56 -55.15 17.16
C GLU A 709 -2.65 -54.18 17.92
N ASP A 710 -2.72 -54.20 19.25
CA ASP A 710 -1.81 -53.45 20.12
C ASP A 710 -0.54 -54.25 20.46
N GLU A 711 0.41 -53.63 21.17
CA GLU A 711 1.68 -54.26 21.55
C GLU A 711 1.50 -55.49 22.48
N ASP A 712 0.37 -55.55 23.19
CA ASP A 712 0.03 -56.63 24.12
C ASP A 712 -0.73 -57.80 23.44
N GLY A 713 -1.03 -57.68 22.15
CA GLY A 713 -1.70 -58.71 21.34
C GLY A 713 -3.23 -58.71 21.38
N ASN A 714 -3.85 -57.63 21.88
CA ASN A 714 -5.30 -57.47 21.84
C ASN A 714 -5.73 -57.01 20.45
N VAL A 715 -6.83 -57.56 19.93
CA VAL A 715 -7.28 -57.30 18.56
C VAL A 715 -8.66 -56.64 18.56
N LEU A 716 -8.79 -55.54 17.83
CA LEU A 716 -10.07 -54.88 17.55
C LEU A 716 -10.44 -55.05 16.06
N TYR A 717 -11.70 -55.37 15.80
CA TYR A 717 -12.23 -55.40 14.44
C TYR A 717 -12.69 -53.99 14.02
N VAL A 718 -12.38 -53.60 12.79
CA VAL A 718 -12.79 -52.33 12.18
C VAL A 718 -13.69 -52.65 11.01
N TYR A 719 -14.88 -52.06 10.99
CA TYR A 719 -15.86 -52.24 9.93
C TYR A 719 -16.00 -50.95 9.13
N GLY A 720 -15.42 -50.90 7.93
CA GLY A 720 -15.39 -49.72 7.09
C GLY A 720 -14.27 -48.74 7.47
N VAL A 721 -13.44 -48.35 6.50
CA VAL A 721 -12.40 -47.33 6.67
C VAL A 721 -12.51 -46.25 5.58
N TYR A 722 -12.34 -45.00 5.99
CA TYR A 722 -12.45 -43.79 5.16
C TYR A 722 -11.33 -42.80 5.48
N ASP A 723 -11.01 -41.89 4.56
CA ASP A 723 -10.23 -40.70 4.88
C ASP A 723 -11.10 -39.54 5.40
N ALA A 724 -10.47 -38.43 5.79
CA ALA A 724 -11.16 -37.24 6.29
C ALA A 724 -12.09 -36.58 5.26
N SER A 725 -11.89 -36.84 3.95
CA SER A 725 -12.76 -36.35 2.88
C SER A 725 -14.00 -37.22 2.64
N GLY A 726 -14.09 -38.38 3.30
CA GLY A 726 -15.15 -39.37 3.12
C GLY A 726 -14.88 -40.37 2.00
N THR A 727 -13.67 -40.39 1.44
CA THR A 727 -13.27 -41.39 0.44
C THR A 727 -13.08 -42.74 1.15
N ARG A 728 -13.72 -43.78 0.63
CA ARG A 728 -13.66 -45.14 1.20
C ARG A 728 -12.36 -45.85 0.83
N TYR A 729 -11.96 -46.81 1.64
CA TYR A 729 -10.74 -47.63 1.51
C TYR A 729 -10.35 -48.04 0.09
N ASP A 730 -11.28 -48.47 -0.77
CA ASP A 730 -11.01 -48.91 -2.14
C ASP A 730 -10.64 -47.77 -3.11
N GLY A 731 -10.95 -46.53 -2.75
CA GLY A 731 -10.58 -45.31 -3.46
C GLY A 731 -9.40 -44.55 -2.86
N LEU A 732 -8.81 -45.03 -1.75
CA LEU A 732 -7.68 -44.36 -1.11
C LEU A 732 -6.41 -44.49 -1.94
N SER A 733 -5.70 -43.37 -2.11
CA SER A 733 -4.38 -43.33 -2.74
C SER A 733 -3.29 -43.92 -1.83
N ASP A 734 -3.44 -43.75 -0.52
CA ASP A 734 -2.57 -44.32 0.52
C ASP A 734 -3.43 -45.07 1.54
N LYS A 735 -3.44 -46.41 1.44
CA LYS A 735 -4.36 -47.28 2.19
C LYS A 735 -3.59 -48.00 3.31
N PRO A 736 -4.19 -48.18 4.50
CA PRO A 736 -3.57 -48.97 5.55
C PRO A 736 -3.29 -50.42 5.11
N GLU A 737 -2.03 -50.84 5.11
CA GLU A 737 -1.60 -52.21 4.79
C GLU A 737 -1.16 -52.98 6.04
N VAL A 738 -1.03 -54.30 5.92
CA VAL A 738 -0.62 -55.15 7.05
C VAL A 738 0.77 -54.74 7.55
N GLY A 739 0.86 -54.40 8.83
CA GLY A 739 2.08 -53.91 9.48
C GLY A 739 2.09 -52.39 9.71
N ASP A 740 1.17 -51.64 9.13
CA ASP A 740 1.11 -50.19 9.33
C ASP A 740 0.54 -49.83 10.70
N LYS A 741 1.12 -48.82 11.33
CA LYS A 741 0.52 -48.15 12.49
C LYS A 741 -0.58 -47.22 12.02
N VAL A 742 -1.72 -47.30 12.68
CA VAL A 742 -2.88 -46.47 12.38
C VAL A 742 -3.49 -45.88 13.64
N VAL A 743 -3.98 -44.65 13.52
CA VAL A 743 -4.93 -44.06 14.47
C VAL A 743 -6.25 -43.88 13.74
N LEU A 744 -7.28 -44.55 14.22
CA LEU A 744 -8.60 -44.58 13.60
C LEU A 744 -9.65 -43.94 14.52
N LYS A 745 -10.50 -43.08 13.96
CA LYS A 745 -11.63 -42.47 14.67
C LYS A 745 -12.94 -43.09 14.24
N GLY A 746 -13.72 -43.66 15.16
CA GLY A 746 -15.03 -44.23 14.84
C GLY A 746 -15.86 -44.49 16.07
N LYS A 747 -17.13 -44.88 15.89
CA LYS A 747 -17.97 -45.28 17.03
C LYS A 747 -17.81 -46.77 17.31
N ILE A 748 -17.76 -47.13 18.59
CA ILE A 748 -17.67 -48.52 19.01
C ILE A 748 -19.08 -49.13 18.96
N THR A 749 -19.22 -50.26 18.28
CA THR A 749 -20.50 -50.96 18.12
C THR A 749 -20.37 -52.38 18.64
N ASN A 750 -21.39 -52.83 19.38
CA ASN A 750 -21.54 -54.23 19.74
C ASN A 750 -22.48 -54.89 18.74
N TYR A 751 -21.93 -55.48 17.68
CA TYR A 751 -22.71 -56.09 16.60
C TYR A 751 -23.02 -57.56 16.92
N TYR A 752 -24.30 -57.93 16.95
CA TYR A 752 -24.71 -59.32 17.13
C TYR A 752 -24.74 -60.04 15.79
N ASN A 753 -23.81 -60.98 15.60
CA ASN A 753 -23.79 -61.84 14.43
C ASN A 753 -24.75 -63.03 14.64
N ALA A 754 -25.89 -62.99 13.93
CA ALA A 754 -26.93 -64.01 14.03
C ALA A 754 -26.50 -65.39 13.48
N GLU A 755 -25.50 -65.44 12.60
CA GLU A 755 -25.00 -66.68 11.99
C GLU A 755 -24.06 -67.43 12.93
N THR A 756 -23.24 -66.71 13.70
CA THR A 756 -22.30 -67.30 14.66
C THR A 756 -22.86 -67.34 16.08
N GLY A 757 -23.95 -66.62 16.36
CA GLY A 757 -24.55 -66.51 17.70
C GLY A 757 -23.69 -65.73 18.69
N THR A 758 -22.77 -64.89 18.20
CA THR A 758 -21.78 -64.17 19.02
C THR A 758 -21.81 -62.67 18.75
N ASN A 759 -21.46 -61.89 19.76
CA ASN A 759 -21.24 -60.45 19.63
C ASN A 759 -19.82 -60.18 19.12
N ILE A 760 -19.70 -59.22 18.21
CA ILE A 760 -18.44 -58.68 17.69
C ILE A 760 -18.37 -57.22 18.12
N ILE A 761 -17.29 -56.86 18.82
CA ILE A 761 -17.01 -55.46 19.12
C ILE A 761 -16.23 -54.88 17.95
N GLU A 762 -16.79 -53.85 17.32
CA GLU A 762 -16.22 -53.25 16.13
C GLU A 762 -16.11 -51.73 16.25
N LEU A 763 -15.06 -51.16 15.66
CA LEU A 763 -14.98 -49.74 15.36
C LEU A 763 -15.63 -49.51 13.98
N LYS A 764 -16.77 -48.84 13.96
CA LYS A 764 -17.62 -48.75 12.77
C LYS A 764 -17.41 -47.44 12.01
N ASN A 765 -17.32 -47.54 10.68
CA ASN A 765 -17.10 -46.44 9.74
C ASN A 765 -15.94 -45.54 10.19
N ALA A 766 -14.78 -46.14 10.38
CA ALA A 766 -13.63 -45.48 10.96
C ALA A 766 -12.97 -44.52 9.95
N ILE A 767 -12.54 -43.36 10.44
CA ILE A 767 -11.79 -42.35 9.68
C ILE A 767 -10.31 -42.49 10.03
N ILE A 768 -9.44 -42.53 9.02
CA ILE A 768 -7.99 -42.50 9.20
C ILE A 768 -7.58 -41.12 9.69
N VAL A 769 -7.03 -41.08 10.90
CA VAL A 769 -6.52 -39.85 11.53
C VAL A 769 -5.00 -39.77 11.35
N LYS A 770 -4.32 -40.91 11.46
CA LYS A 770 -2.88 -41.06 11.20
C LYS A 770 -2.60 -42.41 10.56
N LEU A 771 -1.69 -42.44 9.58
CA LEU A 771 -1.18 -43.64 8.91
C LEU A 771 0.35 -43.53 8.81
N GLY A 772 1.07 -44.54 9.29
CA GLY A 772 2.54 -44.53 9.39
C GLY A 772 3.06 -44.07 10.75
N ASP A 773 4.40 -43.95 10.86
CA ASP A 773 5.11 -43.65 12.12
C ASP A 773 4.78 -42.27 12.73
#